data_AF-A0A1B9NC95-F1
#
_entry.id   AF-A0A1B9NC95-F1
#
_cell.length_a   1.000
_cell.length_b   1.000
_cell.length_c   1.000
_cell.angle_alpha   90.00
_cell.angle_beta   90.00
_cell.angle_gamma   90.00
#
_symmetry.space_group_name_H-M   'P 1'
#
loop_
_entity.id
_entity.type
_entity.pdbx_description
1 polymer ?
#
loop_
_entity_poly.entity_id
_entity_poly.type
_entity_poly.pdbx_seq_one_letter_code
_entity_poly.pdbx_strand_id
1 'polypeptide(L)'
;MHAPTPRPHLRRAAIAVTAFGLIALPALPAVATEGDAAVVAPAASSSLTIADTALVEGEPLVVQWQTDAPHALNWIGVYPPSAGVPDGNPGSTQWQYAPDATGTATFTGLPAGEWDVYFLAQDGYAPLAAPVRVTVSADPDRPAPGDPAAPVEIDPVVTTNETDEVIAREGFAPGGAEGWSVAFADEDAAYGGWTFTTEDAWVGATDEYAARIDEMRRRFARAQDTFAVADARQYGGALDTTLASAPVDVAGLGAVRLTFDSHYRGSAGQAGTVGVSFDGGETTEILRLDSQTVTDGYDARQMNYVQDITVEVPAGAHEAVFTWGFTGEGDDHYWAIDSVAVHEALAEATGEPTQAWVMSDIQGHPGDWQHALGDYAQLAPDADAMVIVGDVVNSGTEAEWDDISEVMDATADIRPGKTIAMIGNHERYAAGGFEANRDRFLAFAQRDEVYDEYLLEGPGGDVPVIALGQEFASPSDVAMSDAQVEFLEERLAYWTAQDKQVLVMTHFPLGDTVSASWIPWYSEHHQMNDRLTSILGNYPNAVVFSGHTHYPAELGDWAVQRRTADGHADGFWAVNTVAMHIEWDARGENTQGITEVTTRDINQGLTVDAYADRLVVTAYDFAGEGATPLRQVTIPNPLVASETVAAPAVVAGEPRIVSTHKNGIKPGAKLTVDEGEWTEGAEFAYQWLADGEPIAGATGEQFHLVGAWKGTDIAVRVTGTVAGLEPATAVSAPVRID
;
A
#
# COMPACT_ATOMS: atom_id res chain seq x y z
N MET A 1 29.16 -29.15 48.30
CA MET A 1 29.58 -30.56 48.48
C MET A 1 29.52 -31.23 47.12
N HIS A 2 30.42 -32.19 46.84
CA HIS A 2 30.53 -32.94 45.58
C HIS A 2 30.66 -32.14 44.28
N ALA A 3 31.08 -32.85 43.23
CA ALA A 3 31.49 -32.34 41.93
C ALA A 3 30.97 -33.28 40.83
N PRO A 4 30.82 -32.81 39.57
CA PRO A 4 30.35 -33.64 38.46
C PRO A 4 31.46 -34.58 37.93
N THR A 5 31.07 -35.71 37.36
CA THR A 5 31.94 -36.65 36.64
C THR A 5 31.28 -37.13 35.32
N PRO A 6 32.06 -37.62 34.33
CA PRO A 6 31.72 -37.35 32.92
C PRO A 6 31.35 -38.56 32.03
N ARG A 7 31.11 -38.28 30.74
CA ARG A 7 30.90 -39.21 29.61
C ARG A 7 32.02 -40.27 29.48
N PRO A 8 31.78 -41.37 28.74
CA PRO A 8 32.54 -41.57 27.49
C PRO A 8 31.74 -42.17 26.30
N HIS A 9 32.39 -42.25 25.13
CA HIS A 9 31.84 -42.76 23.85
C HIS A 9 32.56 -44.04 23.34
N LEU A 10 32.02 -44.67 22.27
CA LEU A 10 32.65 -45.64 21.32
C LEU A 10 32.89 -47.08 21.87
N ARG A 11 32.85 -48.19 21.09
CA ARG A 11 33.24 -48.49 19.69
C ARG A 11 32.43 -49.63 19.02
N ARG A 12 32.64 -49.84 17.70
CA ARG A 12 32.23 -51.02 16.88
C ARG A 12 33.19 -52.23 17.02
N ALA A 13 32.70 -53.47 16.90
CA ALA A 13 33.37 -54.68 16.34
C ALA A 13 32.38 -55.87 16.20
N ALA A 14 32.75 -56.97 15.52
CA ALA A 14 31.88 -58.13 15.21
C ALA A 14 32.65 -59.48 15.21
N ILE A 15 32.06 -60.58 14.68
CA ILE A 15 32.62 -61.95 14.41
C ILE A 15 32.60 -62.90 15.65
N ALA A 16 32.16 -64.18 15.61
CA ALA A 16 31.41 -64.99 14.62
C ALA A 16 30.83 -66.34 15.19
N VAL A 17 29.85 -66.92 14.47
CA VAL A 17 29.56 -68.37 14.20
C VAL A 17 29.98 -69.42 15.26
N THR A 18 29.10 -70.27 15.84
CA THR A 18 28.41 -71.49 15.29
C THR A 18 27.28 -71.94 16.28
N ALA A 19 26.47 -73.02 16.20
CA ALA A 19 26.32 -74.23 15.35
C ALA A 19 24.90 -74.88 15.37
N PHE A 20 24.56 -75.58 14.27
CA PHE A 20 23.72 -76.79 14.07
C PHE A 20 22.45 -77.15 14.89
N GLY A 21 21.35 -77.37 14.14
CA GLY A 21 20.20 -78.21 14.49
C GLY A 21 19.10 -78.20 13.41
N LEU A 22 19.00 -79.23 12.55
CA LEU A 22 18.05 -79.29 11.42
C LEU A 22 16.68 -79.90 11.80
N ILE A 23 15.61 -79.56 11.05
CA ILE A 23 14.86 -80.52 10.19
C ILE A 23 13.81 -79.80 9.30
N ALA A 24 13.77 -80.21 8.01
CA ALA A 24 12.72 -80.10 6.97
C ALA A 24 11.93 -78.79 6.72
N LEU A 25 12.03 -78.29 5.48
CA LEU A 25 10.95 -77.53 4.82
C LEU A 25 10.11 -78.47 3.91
N PRO A 26 8.81 -78.19 3.70
CA PRO A 26 8.06 -78.69 2.54
C PRO A 26 8.45 -77.93 1.26
N ALA A 27 8.11 -78.49 0.10
CA ALA A 27 8.53 -77.96 -1.21
C ALA A 27 7.73 -76.73 -1.67
N LEU A 28 8.38 -75.90 -2.50
CA LEU A 28 7.74 -74.87 -3.31
C LEU A 28 6.78 -75.50 -4.34
N PRO A 29 5.56 -74.97 -4.55
CA PRO A 29 4.84 -75.20 -5.79
C PRO A 29 5.59 -74.53 -6.97
N ALA A 30 5.36 -75.03 -8.18
CA ALA A 30 6.07 -74.55 -9.36
C ALA A 30 5.68 -73.12 -9.77
N VAL A 31 6.57 -72.47 -10.52
CA VAL A 31 6.24 -71.28 -11.33
C VAL A 31 5.07 -71.64 -12.23
N ALA A 32 3.94 -70.94 -12.07
CA ALA A 32 2.87 -70.97 -13.05
C ALA A 32 3.37 -70.28 -14.32
N THR A 33 3.20 -70.93 -15.46
CA THR A 33 3.39 -70.30 -16.78
C THR A 33 2.41 -69.15 -16.96
N GLU A 34 2.73 -68.22 -17.87
CA GLU A 34 1.75 -67.26 -18.39
C GLU A 34 0.48 -68.02 -18.80
N GLY A 35 -0.62 -67.74 -18.10
CA GLY A 35 -1.95 -68.12 -18.56
C GLY A 35 -2.43 -67.07 -19.54
N ASP A 36 -2.99 -67.48 -20.67
CA ASP A 36 -3.61 -66.56 -21.63
C ASP A 36 -4.53 -65.57 -20.89
N ALA A 37 -4.36 -64.29 -21.18
CA ALA A 37 -5.34 -63.28 -20.80
C ALA A 37 -6.67 -63.66 -21.46
N ALA A 38 -7.60 -64.20 -20.68
CA ALA A 38 -8.86 -64.71 -21.18
C ALA A 38 -9.64 -63.54 -21.79
N VAL A 39 -9.72 -63.50 -23.13
CA VAL A 39 -10.45 -62.47 -23.86
C VAL A 39 -11.92 -62.57 -23.46
N VAL A 40 -12.34 -61.68 -22.56
CA VAL A 40 -13.74 -61.52 -22.16
C VAL A 40 -14.49 -61.08 -23.42
N ALA A 41 -15.24 -62.00 -24.01
CA ALA A 41 -16.13 -61.66 -25.11
C ALA A 41 -17.15 -60.62 -24.62
N PRO A 42 -17.47 -59.58 -25.41
CA PRO A 42 -18.44 -58.57 -25.00
C PRO A 42 -19.78 -59.24 -24.66
N ALA A 43 -20.25 -58.99 -23.44
CA ALA A 43 -21.47 -59.58 -22.91
C ALA A 43 -22.68 -59.13 -23.75
N ALA A 44 -23.52 -60.09 -24.16
CA ALA A 44 -24.43 -59.89 -25.28
C ALA A 44 -25.67 -59.03 -24.94
N SER A 45 -25.85 -58.68 -23.67
CA SER A 45 -26.96 -57.85 -23.16
C SER A 45 -26.52 -56.86 -22.06
N SER A 46 -25.23 -56.56 -21.97
CA SER A 46 -24.75 -55.47 -21.11
C SER A 46 -25.12 -54.10 -21.67
N SER A 47 -25.45 -53.17 -20.77
CA SER A 47 -25.77 -51.79 -21.12
C SER A 47 -25.31 -50.81 -20.04
N LEU A 48 -25.10 -49.57 -20.49
CA LEU A 48 -24.81 -48.40 -19.66
C LEU A 48 -25.83 -47.32 -20.06
N THR A 49 -26.52 -46.75 -19.08
CA THR A 49 -27.60 -45.79 -19.29
C THR A 49 -27.39 -44.60 -18.36
N ILE A 50 -27.45 -43.40 -18.93
CA ILE A 50 -27.39 -42.12 -18.22
C ILE A 50 -28.64 -41.37 -18.67
N ALA A 51 -29.43 -40.85 -17.72
CA ALA A 51 -30.72 -40.24 -18.04
C ALA A 51 -30.54 -38.90 -18.75
N ASP A 52 -29.68 -38.06 -18.17
CA ASP A 52 -29.38 -36.71 -18.62
C ASP A 52 -27.88 -36.64 -18.97
N THR A 53 -27.58 -36.52 -20.26
CA THR A 53 -26.20 -36.46 -20.80
C THR A 53 -25.72 -35.04 -21.08
N ALA A 54 -26.50 -34.05 -20.68
CA ALA A 54 -26.14 -32.64 -20.62
C ALA A 54 -26.47 -32.18 -19.19
N LEU A 55 -25.43 -31.98 -18.40
CA LEU A 55 -25.48 -31.61 -16.99
C LEU A 55 -24.89 -30.21 -16.81
N VAL A 56 -25.22 -29.56 -15.70
CA VAL A 56 -24.53 -28.38 -15.20
C VAL A 56 -23.46 -28.79 -14.19
N GLU A 57 -22.38 -28.01 -14.06
CA GLU A 57 -21.36 -28.22 -13.04
C GLU A 57 -21.98 -28.29 -11.64
N GLY A 58 -21.54 -29.25 -10.82
CA GLY A 58 -22.15 -29.55 -9.52
C GLY A 58 -23.32 -30.54 -9.56
N GLU A 59 -24.01 -30.75 -10.70
CA GLU A 59 -25.07 -31.76 -10.79
C GLU A 59 -24.52 -33.20 -10.64
N PRO A 60 -25.29 -34.12 -10.01
CA PRO A 60 -24.88 -35.50 -9.85
C PRO A 60 -25.04 -36.29 -11.15
N LEU A 61 -23.93 -36.76 -11.72
CA LEU A 61 -23.93 -37.73 -12.79
C LEU A 61 -24.40 -39.10 -12.26
N VAL A 62 -25.66 -39.46 -12.54
CA VAL A 62 -26.25 -40.75 -12.16
C VAL A 62 -26.15 -41.75 -13.31
N VAL A 63 -25.39 -42.83 -13.09
CA VAL A 63 -25.08 -43.85 -14.10
C VAL A 63 -25.72 -45.18 -13.71
N GLN A 64 -26.62 -45.69 -14.55
CA GLN A 64 -27.26 -47.00 -14.37
C GLN A 64 -26.61 -48.05 -15.28
N TRP A 65 -26.41 -49.27 -14.77
CA TRP A 65 -25.83 -50.37 -15.54
C TRP A 65 -26.69 -51.64 -15.49
N GLN A 66 -26.53 -52.47 -16.50
CA GLN A 66 -26.99 -53.87 -16.53
C GLN A 66 -25.92 -54.75 -17.18
N THR A 67 -25.75 -55.99 -16.71
CA THR A 67 -24.80 -56.97 -17.26
C THR A 67 -25.30 -58.41 -17.11
N ASP A 68 -25.17 -59.21 -18.16
CA ASP A 68 -25.31 -60.69 -18.09
C ASP A 68 -24.05 -61.39 -17.56
N ALA A 69 -22.96 -60.65 -17.34
CA ALA A 69 -21.70 -61.10 -16.77
C ALA A 69 -21.31 -60.29 -15.49
N PRO A 70 -22.10 -60.38 -14.40
CA PRO A 70 -21.75 -59.78 -13.10
C PRO A 70 -20.47 -60.41 -12.54
N HIS A 71 -19.59 -59.57 -11.99
CA HIS A 71 -18.32 -59.98 -11.41
C HIS A 71 -17.86 -58.94 -10.38
N ALA A 72 -17.28 -59.39 -9.26
CA ALA A 72 -16.92 -58.52 -8.12
C ALA A 72 -15.92 -57.39 -8.44
N LEU A 73 -15.27 -57.46 -9.60
CA LEU A 73 -14.26 -56.53 -10.10
C LEU A 73 -14.69 -55.80 -11.40
N ASN A 74 -15.97 -55.87 -11.78
CA ASN A 74 -16.52 -54.97 -12.80
C ASN A 74 -16.64 -53.56 -12.21
N TRP A 75 -16.43 -52.52 -13.03
CA TRP A 75 -16.35 -51.15 -12.55
C TRP A 75 -16.81 -50.14 -13.60
N ILE A 76 -17.26 -48.97 -13.14
CA ILE A 76 -17.56 -47.81 -13.98
C ILE A 76 -16.47 -46.77 -13.77
N GLY A 77 -15.96 -46.19 -14.85
CA GLY A 77 -14.96 -45.12 -14.83
C GLY A 77 -15.35 -43.96 -15.73
N VAL A 78 -15.15 -42.74 -15.23
CA VAL A 78 -15.36 -41.47 -15.94
C VAL A 78 -14.00 -40.93 -16.39
N TYR A 79 -13.90 -40.55 -17.67
CA TYR A 79 -12.65 -40.12 -18.30
C TYR A 79 -12.86 -38.83 -19.12
N PRO A 80 -11.83 -37.97 -19.28
CA PRO A 80 -11.81 -36.99 -20.35
C PRO A 80 -11.90 -37.67 -21.74
N PRO A 81 -12.36 -36.97 -22.79
CA PRO A 81 -12.61 -37.59 -24.08
C PRO A 81 -11.29 -38.00 -24.74
N SER A 82 -11.20 -39.26 -25.17
CA SER A 82 -9.94 -39.81 -25.67
C SER A 82 -10.10 -40.60 -26.96
N ALA A 83 -9.00 -40.78 -27.70
CA ALA A 83 -8.98 -41.41 -29.02
C ALA A 83 -8.98 -42.95 -28.96
N GLY A 84 -9.84 -43.54 -28.13
CA GLY A 84 -9.98 -44.99 -27.99
C GLY A 84 -10.67 -45.42 -26.70
N VAL A 85 -10.66 -46.72 -26.46
CA VAL A 85 -10.95 -47.29 -25.14
C VAL A 85 -9.74 -47.02 -24.23
N PRO A 86 -9.93 -46.66 -22.94
CA PRO A 86 -8.83 -46.48 -22.00
C PRO A 86 -7.91 -47.69 -21.86
N ASP A 87 -6.67 -47.47 -21.46
CA ASP A 87 -5.68 -48.51 -21.12
C ASP A 87 -5.11 -48.38 -19.68
N GLY A 88 -5.55 -47.35 -18.95
CA GLY A 88 -5.07 -46.98 -17.63
C GLY A 88 -4.11 -45.79 -17.59
N ASN A 89 -3.77 -45.17 -18.72
CA ASN A 89 -2.90 -44.00 -18.77
C ASN A 89 -3.44 -42.89 -19.73
N PRO A 90 -4.10 -41.83 -19.21
CA PRO A 90 -4.37 -41.56 -17.80
C PRO A 90 -5.39 -42.52 -17.17
N GLY A 91 -5.41 -42.57 -15.84
CA GLY A 91 -6.49 -43.21 -15.09
C GLY A 91 -7.82 -42.44 -15.20
N SER A 92 -8.91 -43.09 -14.81
CA SER A 92 -10.22 -42.45 -14.69
C SER A 92 -10.23 -41.33 -13.64
N THR A 93 -10.85 -40.20 -13.96
CA THR A 93 -11.02 -39.05 -13.05
C THR A 93 -11.91 -39.40 -11.85
N GLN A 94 -12.96 -40.19 -12.06
CA GLN A 94 -13.76 -40.80 -10.99
C GLN A 94 -14.12 -42.24 -11.37
N TRP A 95 -14.28 -43.14 -10.38
CA TRP A 95 -14.66 -44.53 -10.63
C TRP A 95 -15.39 -45.17 -9.44
N GLN A 96 -16.16 -46.23 -9.71
CA GLN A 96 -16.85 -47.02 -8.69
C GLN A 96 -16.97 -48.49 -9.14
N TYR A 97 -16.82 -49.46 -8.23
CA TYR A 97 -17.14 -50.87 -8.52
C TYR A 97 -18.64 -51.05 -8.80
N ALA A 98 -18.93 -51.84 -9.84
CA ALA A 98 -20.26 -52.15 -10.36
C ALA A 98 -20.45 -53.69 -10.42
N PRO A 99 -20.48 -54.38 -9.27
CA PRO A 99 -20.30 -55.84 -9.22
C PRO A 99 -21.55 -56.64 -9.60
N ASP A 100 -22.73 -56.08 -9.36
CA ASP A 100 -24.02 -56.73 -9.51
C ASP A 100 -24.53 -56.73 -10.97
N ALA A 101 -25.52 -57.59 -11.25
CA ALA A 101 -26.13 -57.72 -12.58
C ALA A 101 -26.90 -56.46 -13.04
N THR A 102 -27.28 -55.60 -12.10
CA THR A 102 -27.90 -54.28 -12.32
C THR A 102 -27.56 -53.38 -11.15
N GLY A 103 -27.36 -52.08 -11.38
CA GLY A 103 -27.15 -51.13 -10.29
C GLY A 103 -27.13 -49.67 -10.73
N THR A 104 -26.69 -48.81 -9.81
CA THR A 104 -26.57 -47.37 -10.03
C THR A 104 -25.34 -46.84 -9.29
N ALA A 105 -24.53 -46.06 -9.98
CA ALA A 105 -23.40 -45.30 -9.47
C ALA A 105 -23.74 -43.80 -9.56
N THR A 106 -23.18 -42.99 -8.67
CA THR A 106 -23.37 -41.54 -8.67
C THR A 106 -22.02 -40.86 -8.52
N PHE A 107 -21.71 -39.98 -9.46
CA PHE A 107 -20.48 -39.19 -9.51
C PHE A 107 -20.86 -37.70 -9.34
N THR A 108 -20.09 -36.95 -8.57
CA THR A 108 -20.40 -35.56 -8.18
C THR A 108 -19.16 -34.69 -8.29
N GLY A 109 -19.31 -33.40 -8.58
CA GLY A 109 -18.16 -32.51 -8.77
C GLY A 109 -17.31 -32.91 -9.98
N LEU A 110 -17.97 -33.19 -11.12
CA LEU A 110 -17.28 -33.22 -12.40
C LEU A 110 -17.17 -31.77 -12.92
N PRO A 111 -15.96 -31.28 -13.26
CA PRO A 111 -15.80 -29.97 -13.85
C PRO A 111 -16.49 -29.83 -15.20
N ALA A 112 -16.72 -28.58 -15.62
CA ALA A 112 -17.15 -28.25 -16.97
C ALA A 112 -16.26 -28.90 -18.06
N GLY A 113 -16.87 -29.59 -19.02
CA GLY A 113 -16.17 -30.34 -20.08
C GLY A 113 -17.01 -31.46 -20.71
N GLU A 114 -16.44 -32.16 -21.69
CA GLU A 114 -16.96 -33.46 -22.15
C GLU A 114 -16.34 -34.60 -21.35
N TRP A 115 -17.12 -35.65 -21.07
CA TRP A 115 -16.72 -36.82 -20.28
C TRP A 115 -17.20 -38.12 -20.94
N ASP A 116 -16.32 -39.10 -21.11
CA ASP A 116 -16.68 -40.45 -21.54
C ASP A 116 -16.83 -41.37 -20.31
N VAL A 117 -18.02 -41.95 -20.15
CA VAL A 117 -18.33 -42.91 -19.09
C VAL A 117 -18.25 -44.34 -19.65
N TYR A 118 -17.37 -45.14 -19.08
CA TYR A 118 -17.14 -46.54 -19.47
C TYR A 118 -17.62 -47.51 -18.39
N PHE A 119 -18.16 -48.66 -18.81
CA PHE A 119 -18.41 -49.82 -17.95
C PHE A 119 -17.46 -50.95 -18.35
N LEU A 120 -16.60 -51.35 -17.42
CA LEU A 120 -15.35 -52.07 -17.67
C LEU A 120 -15.28 -53.39 -16.89
N ALA A 121 -14.61 -54.38 -17.48
CA ALA A 121 -14.59 -55.76 -17.01
C ALA A 121 -13.36 -56.08 -16.12
N GLN A 122 -13.62 -56.59 -14.92
CA GLN A 122 -12.67 -57.37 -14.10
C GLN A 122 -11.29 -56.72 -13.85
N ASP A 123 -11.26 -55.50 -13.30
CA ASP A 123 -10.07 -54.64 -13.10
C ASP A 123 -9.26 -54.32 -14.38
N GLY A 124 -9.72 -54.78 -15.54
CA GLY A 124 -9.21 -54.41 -16.85
C GLY A 124 -10.07 -53.35 -17.53
N TYR A 125 -9.61 -52.89 -18.70
CA TYR A 125 -10.25 -51.86 -19.51
C TYR A 125 -11.06 -52.41 -20.68
N ALA A 126 -11.39 -53.70 -20.67
CA ALA A 126 -12.28 -54.28 -21.69
C ALA A 126 -13.73 -53.80 -21.45
N PRO A 127 -14.36 -53.10 -22.42
CA PRO A 127 -15.68 -52.50 -22.21
C PRO A 127 -16.78 -53.56 -22.30
N LEU A 128 -17.64 -53.59 -21.27
CA LEU A 128 -18.83 -54.44 -21.20
C LEU A 128 -19.98 -53.87 -22.04
N ALA A 129 -20.05 -52.54 -22.17
CA ALA A 129 -21.04 -51.81 -22.96
C ALA A 129 -20.35 -50.71 -23.79
N ALA A 130 -21.06 -50.13 -24.76
CA ALA A 130 -20.58 -48.91 -25.42
C ALA A 130 -20.49 -47.76 -24.39
N PRO A 131 -19.46 -46.90 -24.46
CA PRO A 131 -19.36 -45.73 -23.59
C PRO A 131 -20.50 -44.76 -23.88
N VAL A 132 -20.89 -43.99 -22.87
CA VAL A 132 -21.84 -42.89 -22.99
C VAL A 132 -21.08 -41.59 -22.75
N ARG A 133 -21.19 -40.63 -23.67
CA ARG A 133 -20.63 -39.30 -23.49
C ARG A 133 -21.63 -38.41 -22.75
N VAL A 134 -21.10 -37.63 -21.81
CA VAL A 134 -21.80 -36.61 -21.06
C VAL A 134 -21.10 -35.28 -21.30
N THR A 135 -21.87 -34.21 -21.49
CA THR A 135 -21.35 -32.84 -21.43
C THR A 135 -21.74 -32.25 -20.10
N VAL A 136 -20.79 -31.69 -19.37
CA VAL A 136 -21.02 -30.81 -18.22
C VAL A 136 -20.77 -29.39 -18.71
N SER A 137 -21.78 -28.52 -18.75
CA SER A 137 -21.54 -27.09 -18.92
C SER A 137 -21.08 -26.48 -17.60
N ALA A 138 -20.34 -25.37 -17.66
CA ALA A 138 -20.18 -24.52 -16.48
C ALA A 138 -21.58 -24.11 -15.95
N ASP A 139 -21.66 -23.88 -14.65
CA ASP A 139 -22.83 -23.28 -14.03
C ASP A 139 -23.00 -21.84 -14.57
N PRO A 140 -24.12 -21.51 -15.24
CA PRO A 140 -24.33 -20.19 -15.82
C PRO A 140 -24.54 -19.09 -14.77
N ASP A 141 -24.85 -19.46 -13.52
CA ASP A 141 -25.01 -18.54 -12.39
C ASP A 141 -23.75 -18.49 -11.50
N ARG A 142 -22.70 -19.28 -11.80
CA ARG A 142 -21.40 -19.25 -11.08
C ARG A 142 -20.55 -18.05 -11.54
N PRO A 143 -20.04 -17.21 -10.62
CA PRO A 143 -19.09 -16.16 -10.95
C PRO A 143 -17.84 -16.70 -11.67
N ALA A 144 -17.33 -15.94 -12.63
CA ALA A 144 -16.13 -16.26 -13.40
C ALA A 144 -15.05 -15.19 -13.17
N PRO A 145 -13.75 -15.55 -13.32
CA PRO A 145 -12.69 -14.55 -13.42
C PRO A 145 -12.97 -13.58 -14.58
N GLY A 146 -12.90 -12.28 -14.31
CA GLY A 146 -13.26 -11.22 -15.27
C GLY A 146 -12.18 -10.92 -16.31
N ASP A 147 -12.42 -9.94 -17.19
CA ASP A 147 -11.45 -9.58 -18.24
C ASP A 147 -10.44 -8.54 -17.71
N PRO A 148 -9.14 -8.88 -17.61
CA PRO A 148 -8.11 -7.92 -17.19
C PRO A 148 -7.78 -6.89 -18.28
N ALA A 149 -8.20 -7.12 -19.52
CA ALA A 149 -8.12 -6.16 -20.61
C ALA A 149 -9.44 -5.40 -20.84
N ALA A 150 -10.39 -5.49 -19.89
CA ALA A 150 -11.59 -4.64 -19.91
C ALA A 150 -11.20 -3.15 -19.81
N PRO A 151 -11.89 -2.26 -20.54
CA PRO A 151 -11.67 -0.83 -20.43
C PRO A 151 -12.10 -0.29 -19.06
N VAL A 152 -11.46 0.78 -18.64
CA VAL A 152 -11.80 1.58 -17.46
C VAL A 152 -12.42 2.90 -17.97
N GLU A 153 -13.62 3.26 -17.51
CA GLU A 153 -14.37 4.46 -17.97
C GLU A 153 -14.85 5.32 -16.79
N ILE A 154 -13.89 5.83 -16.02
CA ILE A 154 -14.12 6.69 -14.84
C ILE A 154 -14.29 8.16 -15.22
N ASP A 155 -15.15 8.88 -14.49
CA ASP A 155 -15.13 10.35 -14.49
C ASP A 155 -13.86 10.84 -13.75
N PRO A 156 -13.10 11.81 -14.32
CA PRO A 156 -11.84 12.27 -13.72
C PRO A 156 -12.11 13.09 -12.45
N VAL A 157 -11.40 12.76 -11.36
CA VAL A 157 -11.38 13.58 -10.14
C VAL A 157 -10.59 14.87 -10.42
N VAL A 158 -10.96 15.97 -9.76
CA VAL A 158 -10.29 17.27 -9.88
C VAL A 158 -10.22 17.95 -8.53
N THR A 159 -9.00 18.17 -8.04
CA THR A 159 -8.71 18.96 -6.84
C THR A 159 -8.48 20.44 -7.18
N THR A 160 -8.23 21.26 -6.15
CA THR A 160 -7.75 22.64 -6.31
C THR A 160 -6.74 22.96 -5.23
N ASN A 161 -5.94 24.02 -5.40
CA ASN A 161 -5.00 24.49 -4.38
C ASN A 161 -5.67 24.78 -3.01
N GLU A 162 -6.99 25.06 -2.98
CA GLU A 162 -7.76 25.23 -1.74
C GLU A 162 -8.06 23.90 -1.00
N THR A 163 -7.82 22.74 -1.63
CA THR A 163 -8.12 21.39 -1.08
C THR A 163 -6.95 20.43 -1.10
N ASP A 164 -5.94 20.61 -1.96
CA ASP A 164 -4.76 19.74 -2.05
C ASP A 164 -3.46 20.38 -1.51
N GLU A 165 -3.55 21.62 -1.00
CA GLU A 165 -2.42 22.43 -0.50
C GLU A 165 -1.34 22.77 -1.54
N VAL A 166 -1.46 22.34 -2.80
CA VAL A 166 -0.34 22.32 -3.74
C VAL A 166 -0.17 23.66 -4.43
N ILE A 167 0.91 24.35 -4.08
CA ILE A 167 1.30 25.65 -4.62
C ILE A 167 1.93 25.48 -6.00
N ALA A 168 2.80 24.47 -6.14
CA ALA A 168 3.45 24.11 -7.40
C ALA A 168 3.69 22.60 -7.48
N ARG A 169 3.59 22.02 -8.68
CA ARG A 169 3.89 20.61 -8.96
C ARG A 169 4.54 20.47 -10.33
N GLU A 170 5.54 19.59 -10.41
CA GLU A 170 6.30 19.32 -11.62
C GLU A 170 6.56 17.81 -11.77
N GLY A 171 6.14 17.25 -12.91
CA GLY A 171 6.63 15.98 -13.43
C GLY A 171 7.48 16.27 -14.67
N PHE A 172 8.58 15.55 -14.88
CA PHE A 172 9.54 15.93 -15.91
C PHE A 172 9.16 15.44 -17.32
N ALA A 173 9.59 16.18 -18.34
CA ALA A 173 9.48 15.79 -19.75
C ALA A 173 10.88 15.64 -20.37
N PRO A 174 11.04 14.99 -21.54
CA PRO A 174 12.35 14.76 -22.18
C PRO A 174 13.17 15.99 -22.61
N GLY A 175 12.69 17.20 -22.33
CA GLY A 175 13.40 18.47 -22.50
C GLY A 175 13.57 19.27 -21.20
N GLY A 176 13.24 18.67 -20.05
CA GLY A 176 13.05 19.38 -18.78
C GLY A 176 11.65 19.95 -18.62
N ALA A 177 11.49 20.81 -17.62
CA ALA A 177 10.26 21.45 -17.20
C ALA A 177 10.25 22.96 -17.52
N GLU A 178 9.08 23.62 -17.54
CA GLU A 178 9.01 25.06 -17.89
C GLU A 178 9.55 25.93 -16.75
N GLY A 179 10.50 26.81 -17.06
CA GLY A 179 11.15 27.70 -16.07
C GLY A 179 12.29 27.06 -15.28
N TRP A 180 12.42 25.72 -15.29
CA TRP A 180 13.54 25.00 -14.67
C TRP A 180 14.84 25.21 -15.44
N SER A 181 15.98 25.03 -14.76
CA SER A 181 17.30 25.17 -15.37
C SER A 181 18.35 24.22 -14.78
N VAL A 182 19.36 23.88 -15.58
CA VAL A 182 20.53 23.08 -15.16
C VAL A 182 21.79 23.91 -15.31
N ALA A 183 22.56 24.03 -14.23
CA ALA A 183 23.90 24.61 -14.19
C ALA A 183 24.94 23.52 -13.95
N PHE A 184 26.16 23.71 -14.45
CA PHE A 184 27.28 22.78 -14.26
C PHE A 184 28.62 23.51 -14.42
N ALA A 185 29.67 23.00 -13.76
CA ALA A 185 30.95 23.71 -13.62
C ALA A 185 31.87 23.65 -14.86
N ASP A 186 31.69 22.67 -15.76
CA ASP A 186 32.53 22.47 -16.95
C ASP A 186 31.69 22.53 -18.24
N GLU A 187 31.65 23.71 -18.88
CA GLU A 187 30.93 23.94 -20.15
C GLU A 187 31.45 23.10 -21.33
N ASP A 188 32.67 22.54 -21.25
CA ASP A 188 33.26 21.67 -22.29
C ASP A 188 32.95 20.17 -22.05
N ALA A 189 32.23 19.81 -20.98
CA ALA A 189 31.88 18.43 -20.66
C ALA A 189 30.90 17.79 -21.68
N ALA A 190 31.05 16.49 -21.93
CA ALA A 190 30.18 15.75 -22.86
C ALA A 190 28.78 15.45 -22.30
N TYR A 191 28.57 15.67 -21.00
CA TYR A 191 27.34 15.47 -20.24
C TYR A 191 27.28 16.56 -19.17
N GLY A 192 26.22 17.38 -19.18
CA GLY A 192 26.09 18.58 -18.35
C GLY A 192 25.51 18.34 -16.95
N GLY A 193 25.62 17.13 -16.42
CA GLY A 193 24.91 16.73 -15.21
C GLY A 193 23.43 16.45 -15.47
N TRP A 194 22.55 17.03 -14.65
CA TRP A 194 21.11 16.69 -14.60
C TRP A 194 20.46 16.59 -15.99
N THR A 195 19.92 15.41 -16.28
CA THR A 195 19.37 15.01 -17.58
C THR A 195 18.03 14.31 -17.39
N PHE A 196 17.08 14.60 -18.27
CA PHE A 196 15.72 14.06 -18.20
C PHE A 196 15.60 12.80 -19.06
N THR A 197 15.19 11.68 -18.48
CA THR A 197 15.23 10.34 -19.10
C THR A 197 14.06 9.46 -18.67
N THR A 198 13.76 8.43 -19.46
CA THR A 198 12.88 7.31 -19.07
C THR A 198 13.71 6.19 -18.40
N GLU A 199 13.07 5.23 -17.72
CA GLU A 199 13.77 4.10 -17.11
C GLU A 199 14.53 3.25 -18.14
N ASP A 200 13.87 2.84 -19.25
CA ASP A 200 14.53 2.03 -20.29
C ASP A 200 15.67 2.76 -21.00
N ALA A 201 15.61 4.09 -21.08
CA ALA A 201 16.70 4.92 -21.59
C ALA A 201 17.85 5.07 -20.58
N TRP A 202 17.56 5.01 -19.27
CA TRP A 202 18.55 4.99 -18.20
C TRP A 202 19.21 3.61 -18.08
N VAL A 203 18.45 2.53 -17.89
CA VAL A 203 19.02 1.17 -17.70
C VAL A 203 19.60 0.58 -18.99
N GLY A 204 19.10 1.03 -20.15
CA GLY A 204 19.62 0.68 -21.48
C GLY A 204 18.93 -0.53 -22.12
N ALA A 205 18.38 -0.31 -23.31
CA ALA A 205 17.41 -1.20 -23.99
C ALA A 205 17.95 -2.54 -24.57
N THR A 206 18.91 -3.22 -23.92
CA THR A 206 19.35 -4.58 -24.30
C THR A 206 19.82 -5.41 -23.10
N ASP A 207 19.33 -6.65 -22.99
CA ASP A 207 19.47 -7.54 -21.83
C ASP A 207 20.93 -7.74 -21.34
N GLU A 208 21.89 -7.93 -22.26
CA GLU A 208 23.31 -8.16 -21.94
C GLU A 208 24.02 -6.89 -21.40
N TYR A 209 23.44 -5.71 -21.65
CA TYR A 209 23.90 -4.43 -21.12
C TYR A 209 23.17 -4.10 -19.81
N ALA A 210 21.84 -4.20 -19.81
CA ALA A 210 20.99 -3.99 -18.64
C ALA A 210 21.39 -4.87 -17.45
N ALA A 211 21.62 -6.17 -17.66
CA ALA A 211 22.03 -7.10 -16.59
C ALA A 211 23.42 -6.79 -15.98
N ARG A 212 24.18 -5.85 -16.57
CA ARG A 212 25.47 -5.36 -16.06
C ARG A 212 25.42 -3.95 -15.45
N ILE A 213 24.34 -3.20 -15.68
CA ILE A 213 24.25 -1.75 -15.42
C ILE A 213 22.96 -1.36 -14.68
N ASP A 214 21.98 -2.27 -14.49
CA ASP A 214 20.82 -2.04 -13.62
C ASP A 214 21.26 -1.43 -12.29
N GLU A 215 22.08 -2.13 -11.49
CA GLU A 215 22.67 -1.53 -10.28
C GLU A 215 21.61 -0.90 -9.34
N MET A 216 20.40 -1.45 -9.35
CA MET A 216 19.18 -0.96 -8.68
C MET A 216 18.50 0.26 -9.31
N ARG A 217 18.86 0.69 -10.53
CA ARG A 217 18.16 1.75 -11.29
C ARG A 217 16.70 1.38 -11.55
N ARG A 218 16.39 0.12 -11.89
CA ARG A 218 15.00 -0.38 -12.02
C ARG A 218 14.19 -0.43 -10.72
N ARG A 219 14.79 -0.08 -9.57
CA ARG A 219 14.04 0.09 -8.32
C ARG A 219 13.48 1.50 -8.14
N PHE A 220 13.62 2.43 -9.10
CA PHE A 220 12.94 3.73 -9.05
C PHE A 220 11.51 3.66 -9.61
N ALA A 221 10.80 2.56 -9.29
CA ALA A 221 9.56 2.12 -9.91
C ALA A 221 8.37 3.11 -9.80
N ARG A 222 8.53 4.12 -8.94
CA ARG A 222 7.54 5.17 -8.65
C ARG A 222 7.57 6.34 -9.62
N ALA A 223 8.67 6.53 -10.34
CA ALA A 223 8.83 7.61 -11.29
C ALA A 223 7.78 7.54 -12.41
N GLN A 224 7.39 8.71 -12.93
CA GLN A 224 6.56 8.80 -14.13
C GLN A 224 7.40 8.54 -15.40
N ASP A 225 6.76 8.61 -16.58
CA ASP A 225 7.34 8.36 -17.90
C ASP A 225 8.72 9.02 -18.14
N THR A 226 9.01 10.15 -17.52
CA THR A 226 10.31 10.82 -17.56
C THR A 226 10.63 11.50 -16.23
N PHE A 227 11.86 11.32 -15.77
CA PHE A 227 12.38 11.83 -14.51
C PHE A 227 13.79 12.44 -14.68
N ALA A 228 14.27 13.17 -13.68
CA ALA A 228 15.58 13.85 -13.72
C ALA A 228 16.68 12.99 -13.08
N VAL A 229 17.86 12.92 -13.71
CA VAL A 229 18.99 12.08 -13.28
C VAL A 229 20.33 12.82 -13.38
N ALA A 230 21.12 12.77 -12.30
CA ALA A 230 22.56 12.98 -12.29
C ALA A 230 23.26 11.64 -12.04
N ASP A 231 24.03 11.13 -13.02
CA ASP A 231 24.67 9.81 -12.96
C ASP A 231 26.08 9.87 -13.57
N ALA A 232 27.10 9.90 -12.69
CA ALA A 232 28.48 10.16 -13.07
C ALA A 232 29.09 8.94 -13.79
N ARG A 233 28.85 7.73 -13.28
CA ARG A 233 29.35 6.46 -13.80
C ARG A 233 28.71 6.00 -15.10
N GLN A 234 27.45 6.37 -15.38
CA GLN A 234 26.83 6.02 -16.66
C GLN A 234 27.21 6.98 -17.78
N TYR A 235 27.13 8.29 -17.56
CA TYR A 235 27.29 9.29 -18.62
C TYR A 235 28.71 9.89 -18.69
N GLY A 236 29.52 9.69 -17.65
CA GLY A 236 30.98 9.69 -17.73
C GLY A 236 31.66 11.05 -17.56
N GLY A 237 31.78 11.51 -16.31
CA GLY A 237 32.58 12.69 -15.96
C GLY A 237 32.59 12.96 -14.45
N ALA A 238 33.53 13.79 -13.99
CA ALA A 238 33.38 14.42 -12.68
C ALA A 238 32.23 15.43 -12.77
N LEU A 239 31.26 15.32 -11.88
CA LEU A 239 30.07 16.16 -11.83
C LEU A 239 30.21 17.19 -10.71
N ASP A 240 29.86 18.43 -11.07
CA ASP A 240 29.48 19.51 -10.17
C ASP A 240 28.35 20.24 -10.89
N THR A 241 27.11 19.89 -10.54
CA THR A 241 25.89 20.30 -11.25
C THR A 241 24.78 20.67 -10.28
N THR A 242 23.86 21.54 -10.72
CA THR A 242 22.69 21.95 -9.95
C THR A 242 21.49 22.08 -10.89
N LEU A 243 20.42 21.34 -10.57
CA LEU A 243 19.09 21.56 -11.12
C LEU A 243 18.39 22.60 -10.25
N ALA A 244 17.72 23.59 -10.85
CA ALA A 244 16.96 24.61 -10.15
C ALA A 244 15.52 24.65 -10.66
N SER A 245 14.56 24.81 -9.74
CA SER A 245 13.14 24.89 -10.04
C SER A 245 12.76 26.17 -10.79
N ALA A 246 11.57 26.17 -11.39
CA ALA A 246 10.85 27.43 -11.59
C ALA A 246 10.62 28.13 -10.22
N PRO A 247 10.48 29.47 -10.18
CA PRO A 247 10.18 30.16 -8.94
C PRO A 247 8.73 29.92 -8.49
N VAL A 248 8.54 29.71 -7.19
CA VAL A 248 7.26 29.39 -6.54
C VAL A 248 6.80 30.59 -5.70
N ASP A 249 5.53 30.98 -5.82
CA ASP A 249 4.94 32.04 -4.99
C ASP A 249 4.71 31.52 -3.57
N VAL A 250 5.28 32.19 -2.57
CA VAL A 250 5.16 31.85 -1.14
C VAL A 250 4.62 33.00 -0.30
N ALA A 251 4.01 34.00 -0.94
CA ALA A 251 3.63 35.27 -0.32
C ALA A 251 2.58 35.11 0.79
N GLY A 252 3.01 35.28 2.04
CA GLY A 252 2.14 35.26 3.24
C GLY A 252 2.01 33.89 3.94
N LEU A 253 2.75 32.88 3.47
CA LEU A 253 2.87 31.58 4.14
C LEU A 253 3.86 31.65 5.31
N GLY A 254 3.67 30.82 6.34
CA GLY A 254 4.63 30.66 7.44
C GLY A 254 5.67 29.57 7.18
N ALA A 255 5.26 28.48 6.56
CA ALA A 255 6.14 27.42 6.07
C ALA A 255 5.55 26.75 4.83
N VAL A 256 6.41 26.11 4.04
CA VAL A 256 6.04 25.25 2.90
C VAL A 256 6.61 23.85 3.09
N ARG A 257 5.90 22.84 2.57
CA ARG A 257 6.37 21.45 2.51
C ARG A 257 6.91 21.18 1.11
N LEU A 258 8.20 20.87 0.97
CA LEU A 258 8.76 20.34 -0.27
C LEU A 258 8.69 18.82 -0.24
N THR A 259 7.99 18.22 -1.21
CA THR A 259 8.00 16.76 -1.43
C THR A 259 8.60 16.43 -2.79
N PHE A 260 9.43 15.38 -2.89
CA PHE A 260 9.80 14.79 -4.17
C PHE A 260 10.20 13.32 -4.04
N ASP A 261 10.00 12.57 -5.11
CA ASP A 261 10.42 11.17 -5.18
C ASP A 261 11.91 11.10 -5.50
N SER A 262 12.66 10.32 -4.74
CA SER A 262 14.13 10.37 -4.67
C SER A 262 14.75 8.99 -4.62
N HIS A 263 15.80 8.80 -5.43
CA HIS A 263 16.51 7.55 -5.56
C HIS A 263 18.01 7.81 -5.59
N TYR A 264 18.63 7.88 -4.41
CA TYR A 264 20.03 8.25 -4.22
C TYR A 264 20.89 7.02 -3.91
N ARG A 265 21.85 6.70 -4.77
CA ARG A 265 22.88 5.70 -4.50
C ARG A 265 24.20 6.42 -4.24
N GLY A 266 24.69 6.38 -3.00
CA GLY A 266 25.85 7.16 -2.53
C GLY A 266 27.21 6.51 -2.82
N SER A 267 28.26 7.33 -2.82
CA SER A 267 29.65 6.92 -3.03
C SER A 267 30.59 7.78 -2.17
N ALA A 268 31.78 7.26 -1.83
CA ALA A 268 32.69 7.88 -0.86
C ALA A 268 33.40 9.14 -1.42
N GLY A 269 32.72 10.30 -1.32
CA GLY A 269 33.14 11.57 -1.91
C GLY A 269 32.05 12.23 -2.76
N GLN A 270 31.00 11.48 -3.10
CA GLN A 270 29.78 11.97 -3.75
C GLN A 270 28.87 12.66 -2.72
N ALA A 271 28.17 13.71 -3.13
CA ALA A 271 27.10 14.32 -2.35
C ALA A 271 25.92 14.76 -3.22
N GLY A 272 24.71 14.44 -2.78
CA GLY A 272 23.48 15.12 -3.18
C GLY A 272 23.11 16.18 -2.14
N THR A 273 22.63 17.35 -2.56
CA THR A 273 22.12 18.39 -1.65
C THR A 273 20.82 18.98 -2.16
N VAL A 274 19.94 19.41 -1.26
CA VAL A 274 18.80 20.28 -1.58
C VAL A 274 19.00 21.62 -0.88
N GLY A 275 18.75 22.71 -1.60
CA GLY A 275 18.73 24.06 -1.07
C GLY A 275 17.50 24.85 -1.50
N VAL A 276 17.26 25.96 -0.80
CA VAL A 276 16.19 26.92 -1.07
C VAL A 276 16.75 28.35 -1.01
N SER A 277 16.35 29.20 -1.95
CA SER A 277 16.62 30.65 -1.92
C SER A 277 15.30 31.41 -1.97
N PHE A 278 15.17 32.44 -1.14
CA PHE A 278 14.01 33.33 -1.10
C PHE A 278 14.34 34.70 -1.70
N ASP A 279 13.48 35.22 -2.58
CA ASP A 279 13.60 36.50 -3.30
C ASP A 279 14.97 36.74 -3.97
N GLY A 280 15.66 35.67 -4.40
CA GLY A 280 17.01 35.72 -4.96
C GLY A 280 18.13 35.95 -3.94
N GLY A 281 17.90 35.63 -2.67
CA GLY A 281 18.86 35.69 -1.57
C GLY A 281 19.87 34.54 -1.53
N GLU A 282 20.55 34.38 -0.39
CA GLU A 282 21.53 33.32 -0.16
C GLU A 282 20.83 31.95 -0.03
N THR A 283 21.25 30.97 -0.83
CA THR A 283 20.69 29.61 -0.78
C THR A 283 21.01 28.93 0.55
N THR A 284 19.98 28.56 1.29
CA THR A 284 20.07 27.76 2.51
C THR A 284 19.95 26.28 2.17
N GLU A 285 20.87 25.46 2.67
CA GLU A 285 20.81 24.00 2.51
C GLU A 285 19.79 23.39 3.48
N ILE A 286 18.91 22.54 2.96
CA ILE A 286 17.82 21.88 3.70
C ILE A 286 17.94 20.35 3.70
N LEU A 287 18.74 19.76 2.80
CA LEU A 287 19.11 18.33 2.82
C LEU A 287 20.55 18.13 2.33
N ARG A 288 21.26 17.17 2.92
CA ARG A 288 22.49 16.58 2.35
C ARG A 288 22.42 15.05 2.44
N LEU A 289 22.74 14.40 1.33
CA LEU A 289 22.92 12.96 1.16
C LEU A 289 24.40 12.70 0.84
N ASP A 290 25.21 12.34 1.84
CA ASP A 290 26.64 12.03 1.70
C ASP A 290 27.04 10.87 2.63
N SER A 291 28.31 10.44 2.61
CA SER A 291 28.83 9.37 3.47
C SER A 291 28.82 9.68 4.99
N GLN A 292 28.24 10.80 5.44
CA GLN A 292 27.95 11.10 6.84
C GLN A 292 26.46 10.96 7.18
N THR A 293 25.57 11.13 6.20
CA THR A 293 24.11 11.04 6.37
C THR A 293 23.49 9.77 5.80
N VAL A 294 24.15 9.09 4.86
CA VAL A 294 23.67 7.85 4.23
C VAL A 294 24.77 6.79 4.14
N THR A 295 24.35 5.54 3.93
CA THR A 295 25.22 4.38 3.70
C THR A 295 25.71 4.35 2.25
N ASP A 296 27.03 4.47 2.04
CA ASP A 296 27.66 4.31 0.72
C ASP A 296 27.25 2.99 0.04
N GLY A 297 26.97 3.04 -1.27
CA GLY A 297 26.68 1.88 -2.11
C GLY A 297 25.26 1.31 -1.99
N TYR A 298 24.59 1.38 -0.83
CA TYR A 298 23.16 1.09 -0.67
C TYR A 298 22.66 1.57 0.70
N ASP A 299 21.87 2.64 0.72
CA ASP A 299 21.09 3.01 1.90
C ASP A 299 19.60 2.74 1.65
N ALA A 300 19.09 1.70 2.32
CA ALA A 300 17.74 1.21 2.12
C ALA A 300 16.64 2.24 2.46
N ARG A 301 16.96 3.31 3.24
CA ARG A 301 16.03 4.40 3.55
C ARG A 301 15.96 5.49 2.48
N GLN A 302 16.90 5.52 1.53
CA GLN A 302 17.09 6.61 0.54
C GLN A 302 16.98 6.16 -0.93
N MET A 303 16.88 4.85 -1.17
CA MET A 303 16.41 4.30 -2.44
C MET A 303 14.88 4.43 -2.53
N ASN A 304 14.35 4.88 -3.66
CA ASN A 304 12.90 4.96 -3.96
C ASN A 304 12.01 5.74 -2.93
N TYR A 305 12.60 6.63 -2.13
CA TYR A 305 11.98 7.33 -1.00
C TYR A 305 11.29 8.64 -1.40
N VAL A 306 10.20 9.02 -0.71
CA VAL A 306 9.69 10.40 -0.72
C VAL A 306 10.56 11.25 0.21
N GLN A 307 11.32 12.22 -0.30
CA GLN A 307 11.81 13.28 0.57
C GLN A 307 10.64 14.19 0.92
N ASP A 308 10.41 14.43 2.21
CA ASP A 308 9.41 15.35 2.74
C ASP A 308 10.13 16.31 3.70
N ILE A 309 10.11 17.60 3.36
CA ILE A 309 10.92 18.64 4.02
C ILE A 309 10.08 19.90 4.25
N THR A 310 9.70 20.16 5.50
CA THR A 310 9.15 21.46 5.90
C THR A 310 10.23 22.53 5.92
N VAL A 311 9.95 23.68 5.31
CA VAL A 311 10.83 24.85 5.19
C VAL A 311 10.08 26.09 5.68
N GLU A 312 10.58 26.71 6.75
CA GLU A 312 10.08 28.00 7.24
C GLU A 312 10.26 29.09 6.16
N VAL A 313 9.18 29.81 5.85
CA VAL A 313 9.19 30.94 4.91
C VAL A 313 9.55 32.21 5.68
N PRO A 314 10.62 32.94 5.29
CA PRO A 314 10.95 34.22 5.92
C PRO A 314 9.80 35.22 5.77
N ALA A 315 9.32 35.79 6.87
CA ALA A 315 8.17 36.69 6.85
C ALA A 315 8.40 37.90 5.91
N GLY A 316 7.47 38.08 4.96
CA GLY A 316 7.55 39.07 3.89
C GLY A 316 8.29 38.61 2.62
N ALA A 317 8.73 37.35 2.54
CA ALA A 317 9.19 36.75 1.28
C ALA A 317 8.02 36.55 0.31
N HIS A 318 8.31 36.54 -0.99
CA HIS A 318 7.32 36.34 -2.04
C HIS A 318 7.66 35.20 -2.99
N GLU A 319 8.94 34.93 -3.24
CA GLU A 319 9.40 33.95 -4.23
C GLU A 319 10.38 32.96 -3.60
N ALA A 320 10.18 31.66 -3.83
CA ALA A 320 11.09 30.59 -3.44
C ALA A 320 11.62 29.83 -4.68
N VAL A 321 12.92 29.56 -4.72
CA VAL A 321 13.57 28.71 -5.73
C VAL A 321 14.27 27.55 -5.02
N PHE A 322 13.94 26.32 -5.41
CA PHE A 322 14.54 25.10 -4.89
C PHE A 322 15.64 24.59 -5.82
N THR A 323 16.69 24.00 -5.26
CA THR A 323 17.88 23.57 -6.01
C THR A 323 18.39 22.20 -5.56
N TRP A 324 18.64 21.29 -6.50
CA TRP A 324 19.21 19.96 -6.27
C TRP A 324 20.66 19.94 -6.79
N GLY A 325 21.63 20.01 -5.88
CA GLY A 325 23.05 19.92 -6.18
C GLY A 325 23.51 18.47 -6.22
N PHE A 326 24.37 18.11 -7.19
CA PHE A 326 25.05 16.82 -7.20
C PHE A 326 26.54 17.00 -7.51
N THR A 327 27.39 16.44 -6.66
CA THR A 327 28.83 16.34 -6.87
C THR A 327 29.29 14.88 -6.80
N GLY A 328 30.22 14.49 -7.67
CA GLY A 328 30.80 13.13 -7.70
C GLY A 328 31.89 12.97 -8.76
N GLU A 329 32.78 11.99 -8.60
CA GLU A 329 33.83 11.64 -9.56
C GLU A 329 33.32 10.65 -10.64
N GLY A 330 34.06 10.47 -11.73
CA GLY A 330 33.57 9.72 -12.92
C GLY A 330 33.33 8.21 -12.77
N ASP A 331 33.59 7.61 -11.60
CA ASP A 331 33.24 6.23 -11.25
C ASP A 331 32.15 6.17 -10.13
N ASP A 332 31.70 7.31 -9.60
CA ASP A 332 30.68 7.41 -8.56
C ASP A 332 29.26 7.16 -9.10
N HIS A 333 28.32 6.87 -8.20
CA HIS A 333 26.96 6.44 -8.53
C HIS A 333 26.06 7.62 -8.99
N TYR A 334 24.88 7.79 -8.40
CA TYR A 334 23.82 8.59 -9.02
C TYR A 334 22.79 9.13 -8.02
N TRP A 335 22.04 10.13 -8.48
CA TRP A 335 20.77 10.58 -7.91
C TRP A 335 19.74 10.72 -9.03
N ALA A 336 18.58 10.08 -8.86
CA ALA A 336 17.40 10.36 -9.65
C ALA A 336 16.32 11.00 -8.77
N ILE A 337 15.57 11.95 -9.33
CA ILE A 337 14.40 12.58 -8.70
C ILE A 337 13.24 12.72 -9.68
N ASP A 338 12.01 12.71 -9.16
CA ASP A 338 10.79 12.93 -9.92
C ASP A 338 9.68 13.57 -9.07
N SER A 339 8.60 14.00 -9.73
CA SER A 339 7.31 14.34 -9.11
C SER A 339 7.45 15.33 -7.96
N VAL A 340 8.12 16.45 -8.24
CA VAL A 340 8.42 17.50 -7.27
C VAL A 340 7.16 18.31 -7.01
N ALA A 341 6.80 18.51 -5.74
CA ALA A 341 5.71 19.39 -5.35
C ALA A 341 6.08 20.26 -4.15
N VAL A 342 5.56 21.48 -4.14
CA VAL A 342 5.64 22.43 -3.03
C VAL A 342 4.21 22.69 -2.57
N HIS A 343 3.96 22.39 -1.30
CA HIS A 343 2.66 22.51 -0.66
C HIS A 343 2.71 23.59 0.42
N GLU A 344 1.57 24.13 0.83
CA GLU A 344 1.49 24.77 2.14
C GLU A 344 1.90 23.77 3.24
N ALA A 345 2.62 24.22 4.27
CA ALA A 345 2.94 23.33 5.38
C ALA A 345 1.70 23.09 6.25
N LEU A 346 1.37 21.82 6.50
CA LEU A 346 0.33 21.44 7.45
C LEU A 346 0.64 21.92 8.87
N ALA A 347 -0.37 22.45 9.57
CA ALA A 347 -0.33 22.62 11.02
C ALA A 347 -0.36 21.25 11.74
N GLU A 348 -0.02 21.21 13.03
CA GLU A 348 -0.20 20.00 13.84
C GLU A 348 -1.68 19.56 13.85
N ALA A 349 -1.95 18.27 13.65
CA ALA A 349 -3.32 17.75 13.66
C ALA A 349 -3.94 17.92 15.06
N THR A 350 -5.21 18.34 15.12
CA THR A 350 -5.92 18.57 16.38
C THR A 350 -7.21 17.75 16.49
N GLY A 351 -7.59 17.41 17.72
CA GLY A 351 -8.73 16.53 18.01
C GLY A 351 -8.33 15.11 18.39
N GLU A 352 -9.33 14.27 18.58
CA GLU A 352 -9.18 12.82 18.81
C GLU A 352 -9.44 12.12 17.46
N PRO A 353 -8.54 11.26 16.95
CA PRO A 353 -8.70 10.60 15.65
C PRO A 353 -9.68 9.43 15.70
N THR A 354 -10.29 9.10 14.55
CA THR A 354 -10.87 7.77 14.31
C THR A 354 -9.72 6.80 14.12
N GLN A 355 -9.60 5.78 14.96
CA GLN A 355 -8.35 5.02 15.11
C GLN A 355 -8.52 3.53 14.78
N ALA A 356 -7.56 2.96 14.06
CA ALA A 356 -7.51 1.53 13.75
C ALA A 356 -6.15 0.90 14.06
N TRP A 357 -6.17 -0.34 14.54
CA TRP A 357 -5.00 -1.21 14.56
C TRP A 357 -4.94 -1.97 13.24
N VAL A 358 -3.81 -2.00 12.54
CA VAL A 358 -3.64 -2.68 11.24
C VAL A 358 -2.46 -3.65 11.30
N MET A 359 -2.67 -4.90 10.92
CA MET A 359 -1.66 -5.96 10.95
C MET A 359 -1.82 -6.92 9.77
N SER A 360 -0.79 -7.70 9.48
CA SER A 360 -0.80 -8.72 8.41
C SER A 360 0.21 -9.82 8.74
N ASP A 361 0.19 -10.92 7.99
CA ASP A 361 1.25 -11.93 7.96
C ASP A 361 1.58 -12.51 9.35
N ILE A 362 0.51 -12.88 10.08
CA ILE A 362 0.54 -13.61 11.35
C ILE A 362 1.04 -15.04 11.13
N GLN A 363 0.73 -15.65 9.98
CA GLN A 363 1.27 -16.91 9.48
C GLN A 363 1.43 -18.00 10.56
N GLY A 364 0.40 -18.22 11.37
CA GLY A 364 0.43 -19.27 12.40
C GLY A 364 1.33 -18.98 13.62
N HIS A 365 1.57 -17.71 13.93
CA HIS A 365 2.21 -17.23 15.17
C HIS A 365 1.19 -16.63 16.17
N PRO A 366 0.20 -17.41 16.67
CA PRO A 366 -0.87 -16.91 17.54
C PRO A 366 -0.35 -16.31 18.86
N GLY A 367 0.77 -16.81 19.39
CA GLY A 367 1.38 -16.27 20.61
C GLY A 367 1.98 -14.87 20.44
N ASP A 368 2.62 -14.61 19.29
CA ASP A 368 3.21 -13.31 18.98
C ASP A 368 2.11 -12.29 18.65
N TRP A 369 1.06 -12.71 17.94
CA TRP A 369 -0.15 -11.90 17.73
C TRP A 369 -0.88 -11.59 19.05
N GLN A 370 -1.04 -12.56 19.96
CA GLN A 370 -1.63 -12.32 21.28
C GLN A 370 -0.80 -11.31 22.11
N HIS A 371 0.53 -11.35 22.00
CA HIS A 371 1.41 -10.35 22.60
C HIS A 371 1.19 -8.97 21.97
N ALA A 372 1.20 -8.88 20.65
CA ALA A 372 0.98 -7.63 19.90
C ALA A 372 -0.35 -6.96 20.30
N LEU A 373 -1.44 -7.73 20.37
CA LEU A 373 -2.76 -7.24 20.81
C LEU A 373 -2.74 -6.69 22.25
N GLY A 374 -1.87 -7.20 23.11
CA GLY A 374 -1.66 -6.68 24.46
C GLY A 374 -0.92 -5.33 24.48
N ASP A 375 0.01 -5.10 23.56
CA ASP A 375 0.72 -3.81 23.42
C ASP A 375 -0.10 -2.77 22.64
N TYR A 376 -0.84 -3.19 21.61
CA TYR A 376 -1.88 -2.37 20.96
C TYR A 376 -2.90 -1.84 21.97
N ALA A 377 -3.41 -2.69 22.87
CA ALA A 377 -4.35 -2.29 23.92
C ALA A 377 -3.77 -1.33 24.98
N GLN A 378 -2.44 -1.12 25.00
CA GLN A 378 -1.76 -0.13 25.85
C GLN A 378 -1.44 1.16 25.06
N LEU A 379 -1.15 1.04 23.76
CA LEU A 379 -0.83 2.13 22.85
C LEU A 379 -2.07 2.92 22.40
N ALA A 380 -3.12 2.19 22.03
CA ALA A 380 -4.29 2.66 21.29
C ALA A 380 -5.58 2.03 21.87
N PRO A 381 -5.90 2.25 23.17
CA PRO A 381 -6.94 1.52 23.90
C PRO A 381 -8.37 1.81 23.45
N ASP A 382 -8.61 2.97 22.84
CA ASP A 382 -9.94 3.46 22.46
C ASP A 382 -10.21 3.30 20.93
N ALA A 383 -9.41 2.49 20.23
CA ALA A 383 -9.50 2.31 18.78
C ALA A 383 -10.83 1.66 18.32
N ASP A 384 -11.35 2.15 17.19
CA ASP A 384 -12.65 1.81 16.64
C ASP A 384 -12.67 0.46 15.92
N ALA A 385 -11.54 0.04 15.34
CA ALA A 385 -11.42 -1.23 14.62
C ALA A 385 -10.03 -1.89 14.69
N MET A 386 -10.03 -3.21 14.49
CA MET A 386 -8.85 -4.03 14.25
C MET A 386 -8.92 -4.59 12.82
N VAL A 387 -7.87 -4.43 12.03
CA VAL A 387 -7.82 -4.78 10.60
C VAL A 387 -6.68 -5.76 10.32
N ILE A 388 -6.98 -6.90 9.71
CA ILE A 388 -6.01 -7.98 9.43
C ILE A 388 -5.89 -8.19 7.91
N VAL A 389 -4.78 -7.79 7.30
CA VAL A 389 -4.61 -7.67 5.84
C VAL A 389 -4.10 -8.98 5.21
N GLY A 390 -4.68 -10.11 5.61
CA GLY A 390 -4.36 -11.46 5.13
C GLY A 390 -3.31 -12.21 5.95
N ASP A 391 -3.10 -13.48 5.58
CA ASP A 391 -2.13 -14.41 6.18
C ASP A 391 -2.26 -14.49 7.71
N VAL A 392 -3.49 -14.75 8.16
CA VAL A 392 -3.86 -14.97 9.57
C VAL A 392 -3.30 -16.30 10.06
N VAL A 393 -3.38 -17.32 9.21
CA VAL A 393 -2.95 -18.71 9.48
C VAL A 393 -1.73 -19.08 8.64
N ASN A 394 -0.99 -20.13 9.02
CA ASN A 394 0.17 -20.59 8.24
C ASN A 394 -0.21 -21.42 7.00
N SER A 395 -1.34 -22.15 7.02
CA SER A 395 -1.74 -22.96 5.85
C SER A 395 -3.25 -23.16 5.65
N GLY A 396 -4.13 -22.62 6.49
CA GLY A 396 -5.59 -22.75 6.30
C GLY A 396 -6.23 -23.99 6.93
N THR A 397 -5.48 -24.76 7.73
CA THR A 397 -5.97 -25.98 8.37
C THR A 397 -6.90 -25.68 9.55
N GLU A 398 -7.82 -26.60 9.84
CA GLU A 398 -8.81 -26.44 10.92
C GLU A 398 -8.17 -26.21 12.29
N ALA A 399 -7.01 -26.82 12.56
CA ALA A 399 -6.27 -26.60 13.80
C ALA A 399 -5.64 -25.20 13.90
N GLU A 400 -5.16 -24.63 12.80
CA GLU A 400 -4.65 -23.25 12.80
C GLU A 400 -5.79 -22.24 13.01
N TRP A 401 -6.99 -22.53 12.49
CA TRP A 401 -8.19 -21.72 12.76
C TRP A 401 -8.72 -21.88 14.20
N ASP A 402 -8.60 -23.08 14.81
CA ASP A 402 -8.86 -23.29 16.24
C ASP A 402 -7.89 -22.44 17.10
N ASP A 403 -6.58 -22.48 16.80
CA ASP A 403 -5.56 -21.68 17.51
C ASP A 403 -5.83 -20.15 17.40
N ILE A 404 -6.19 -19.66 16.21
CA ILE A 404 -6.60 -18.26 15.99
C ILE A 404 -7.87 -17.90 16.77
N SER A 405 -8.81 -18.84 16.90
CA SER A 405 -10.03 -18.67 17.70
C SER A 405 -9.71 -18.59 19.20
N GLU A 406 -8.76 -19.38 19.71
CA GLU A 406 -8.31 -19.27 21.12
C GLU A 406 -7.69 -17.89 21.42
N VAL A 407 -6.93 -17.30 20.50
CA VAL A 407 -6.41 -15.92 20.66
C VAL A 407 -7.53 -14.88 20.67
N MET A 408 -8.49 -15.01 19.75
CA MET A 408 -9.63 -14.09 19.66
C MET A 408 -10.50 -14.12 20.93
N ASP A 409 -10.77 -15.30 21.48
CA ASP A 409 -11.47 -15.45 22.77
C ASP A 409 -10.63 -14.91 23.94
N ALA A 410 -9.33 -15.21 23.99
CA ALA A 410 -8.43 -14.78 25.07
C ALA A 410 -8.16 -13.26 25.10
N THR A 411 -8.46 -12.54 24.02
CA THR A 411 -8.26 -11.08 23.88
C THR A 411 -9.57 -10.29 23.77
N ALA A 412 -10.74 -10.95 23.91
CA ALA A 412 -12.05 -10.33 23.71
C ALA A 412 -12.35 -9.13 24.65
N ASP A 413 -11.73 -9.07 25.84
CA ASP A 413 -11.87 -7.95 26.79
C ASP A 413 -10.99 -6.72 26.43
N ILE A 414 -10.09 -6.81 25.45
CA ILE A 414 -9.13 -5.74 25.10
C ILE A 414 -9.13 -5.30 23.62
N ARG A 415 -9.77 -6.04 22.72
CA ARG A 415 -9.81 -5.70 21.28
C ARG A 415 -10.89 -4.66 20.95
N PRO A 416 -10.70 -3.85 19.89
CA PRO A 416 -11.75 -3.04 19.28
C PRO A 416 -13.03 -3.82 18.98
N GLY A 417 -14.19 -3.14 19.07
CA GLY A 417 -15.50 -3.75 18.85
C GLY A 417 -15.77 -4.20 17.40
N LYS A 418 -14.92 -3.81 16.45
CA LYS A 418 -14.99 -4.18 15.04
C LYS A 418 -13.71 -4.91 14.63
N THR A 419 -13.85 -6.01 13.89
CA THR A 419 -12.74 -6.73 13.26
C THR A 419 -13.01 -6.83 11.77
N ILE A 420 -12.01 -6.48 10.96
CA ILE A 420 -12.03 -6.55 9.50
C ILE A 420 -10.87 -7.46 9.08
N ALA A 421 -11.09 -8.35 8.11
CA ALA A 421 -10.05 -9.26 7.64
C ALA A 421 -10.12 -9.45 6.12
N MET A 422 -8.96 -9.47 5.47
CA MET A 422 -8.75 -9.79 4.05
C MET A 422 -8.18 -11.21 3.93
N ILE A 423 -8.35 -11.85 2.77
CA ILE A 423 -7.79 -13.18 2.49
C ILE A 423 -6.38 -13.05 1.92
N GLY A 424 -5.43 -13.81 2.45
CA GLY A 424 -4.06 -13.94 1.92
C GLY A 424 -3.81 -15.28 1.23
N ASN A 425 -2.54 -15.55 0.90
CA ASN A 425 -2.15 -16.79 0.23
C ASN A 425 -1.95 -17.97 1.18
N HIS A 426 -1.74 -17.74 2.48
CA HIS A 426 -1.62 -18.82 3.46
C HIS A 426 -2.97 -19.39 3.89
N GLU A 427 -4.07 -18.64 3.79
CA GLU A 427 -5.43 -19.15 4.03
C GLU A 427 -5.80 -20.35 3.13
N ARG A 428 -5.20 -20.48 1.94
CA ARG A 428 -5.62 -21.42 0.88
C ARG A 428 -4.80 -22.71 0.74
N TYR A 429 -3.72 -22.93 1.49
CA TYR A 429 -2.80 -24.05 1.23
C TYR A 429 -3.26 -25.43 1.76
N ALA A 430 -4.27 -25.50 2.61
CA ALA A 430 -4.69 -26.73 3.27
C ALA A 430 -5.33 -27.75 2.33
N ALA A 431 -5.26 -29.03 2.72
CA ALA A 431 -5.93 -30.10 1.98
C ALA A 431 -7.46 -29.96 2.07
N GLY A 432 -8.09 -29.69 0.93
CA GLY A 432 -9.54 -29.51 0.81
C GLY A 432 -9.97 -28.91 -0.55
N GLY A 433 -9.11 -28.06 -1.12
CA GLY A 433 -9.41 -27.26 -2.30
C GLY A 433 -9.57 -25.78 -1.90
N PHE A 434 -9.40 -24.88 -2.87
CA PHE A 434 -9.41 -23.44 -2.62
C PHE A 434 -10.74 -22.99 -2.01
N GLU A 435 -11.87 -23.42 -2.56
CA GLU A 435 -13.21 -23.06 -2.09
C GLU A 435 -13.40 -23.44 -0.61
N ALA A 436 -13.10 -24.68 -0.23
CA ALA A 436 -13.24 -25.14 1.16
C ALA A 436 -12.31 -24.41 2.16
N ASN A 437 -11.21 -23.84 1.68
CA ASN A 437 -10.27 -23.08 2.50
C ASN A 437 -10.70 -21.61 2.62
N ARG A 438 -11.07 -20.98 1.50
CA ARG A 438 -11.71 -19.65 1.43
C ARG A 438 -12.96 -19.60 2.33
N ASP A 439 -13.78 -20.64 2.31
CA ASP A 439 -15.01 -20.69 3.11
C ASP A 439 -14.74 -20.74 4.63
N ARG A 440 -13.56 -21.22 5.07
CA ARG A 440 -13.12 -21.07 6.49
C ARG A 440 -12.73 -19.63 6.81
N PHE A 441 -11.99 -18.98 5.91
CA PHE A 441 -11.68 -17.55 6.03
C PHE A 441 -12.96 -16.69 6.08
N LEU A 442 -13.94 -16.96 5.22
CA LEU A 442 -15.24 -16.26 5.20
C LEU A 442 -16.02 -16.46 6.51
N ALA A 443 -15.96 -17.67 7.11
CA ALA A 443 -16.54 -17.92 8.42
C ALA A 443 -15.84 -17.15 9.56
N PHE A 444 -14.52 -16.96 9.50
CA PHE A 444 -13.77 -16.11 10.43
C PHE A 444 -14.09 -14.62 10.25
N ALA A 445 -14.11 -14.14 9.00
CA ALA A 445 -14.43 -12.77 8.62
C ALA A 445 -15.93 -12.42 8.76
N GLN A 446 -16.79 -13.42 8.99
CA GLN A 446 -18.24 -13.30 9.18
C GLN A 446 -18.99 -12.62 8.02
N ARG A 447 -18.58 -12.93 6.77
CA ARG A 447 -19.16 -12.39 5.54
C ARG A 447 -19.26 -13.46 4.44
N ASP A 448 -20.14 -13.22 3.46
CA ASP A 448 -20.42 -14.17 2.37
C ASP A 448 -19.44 -14.07 1.19
N GLU A 449 -18.75 -12.93 1.02
CA GLU A 449 -17.84 -12.63 -0.11
C GLU A 449 -16.46 -12.17 0.39
N VAL A 450 -15.41 -12.34 -0.44
CA VAL A 450 -14.01 -12.01 -0.08
C VAL A 450 -13.69 -10.52 -0.19
N TYR A 451 -14.57 -9.74 -0.82
CA TYR A 451 -14.59 -8.28 -0.82
C TYR A 451 -15.84 -7.77 -0.09
N ASP A 452 -15.76 -6.60 0.55
CA ASP A 452 -16.85 -5.99 1.35
C ASP A 452 -16.51 -4.52 1.65
N GLU A 453 -17.46 -3.76 2.17
CA GLU A 453 -17.26 -2.41 2.68
C GLU A 453 -17.57 -2.31 4.19
N TYR A 454 -16.68 -1.65 4.91
CA TYR A 454 -16.88 -1.24 6.29
C TYR A 454 -16.78 0.27 6.43
N LEU A 455 -17.50 0.82 7.42
CA LEU A 455 -17.34 2.19 7.87
C LEU A 455 -16.77 2.17 9.30
N LEU A 456 -15.66 2.84 9.54
CA LEU A 456 -15.14 3.12 10.89
C LEU A 456 -15.77 4.43 11.36
N GLU A 457 -16.49 4.40 12.47
CA GLU A 457 -17.23 5.54 13.02
C GLU A 457 -16.56 5.97 14.34
N GLY A 458 -15.68 6.97 14.29
CA GLY A 458 -14.91 7.47 15.44
C GLY A 458 -14.91 9.01 15.55
N PRO A 459 -14.17 9.59 16.52
CA PRO A 459 -14.21 11.02 16.80
C PRO A 459 -13.56 11.90 15.73
N GLY A 460 -12.67 11.36 14.90
CA GLY A 460 -12.10 12.04 13.73
C GLY A 460 -13.06 12.13 12.53
N GLY A 461 -14.22 11.44 12.60
CA GLY A 461 -15.19 11.30 11.53
C GLY A 461 -15.14 9.95 10.83
N ASP A 462 -16.14 9.66 10.01
CA ASP A 462 -16.31 8.32 9.43
C ASP A 462 -15.26 8.02 8.34
N VAL A 463 -14.59 6.87 8.44
CA VAL A 463 -13.55 6.41 7.50
C VAL A 463 -14.02 5.15 6.78
N PRO A 464 -14.25 5.20 5.46
CA PRO A 464 -14.55 4.01 4.65
C PRO A 464 -13.35 3.08 4.52
N VAL A 465 -13.60 1.77 4.61
CA VAL A 465 -12.62 0.70 4.42
C VAL A 465 -13.17 -0.31 3.44
N ILE A 466 -12.59 -0.37 2.24
CA ILE A 466 -12.93 -1.33 1.19
C ILE A 466 -11.99 -2.53 1.32
N ALA A 467 -12.54 -3.72 1.58
CA ALA A 467 -11.79 -4.97 1.59
C ALA A 467 -11.83 -5.62 0.20
N LEU A 468 -10.68 -6.10 -0.30
CA LEU A 468 -10.54 -6.86 -1.55
C LEU A 468 -9.91 -8.24 -1.26
N GLY A 469 -10.07 -9.20 -2.18
CA GLY A 469 -9.55 -10.56 -1.99
C GLY A 469 -9.66 -11.50 -3.20
N GLN A 470 -8.95 -12.63 -3.12
CA GLN A 470 -8.98 -13.69 -4.13
C GLN A 470 -10.34 -14.41 -4.15
N GLU A 471 -11.07 -14.33 -5.26
CA GLU A 471 -12.35 -15.03 -5.44
C GLU A 471 -12.18 -16.45 -6.00
N PHE A 472 -11.14 -16.67 -6.80
CA PHE A 472 -10.93 -17.90 -7.57
C PHE A 472 -9.50 -18.44 -7.46
N ALA A 473 -9.35 -19.76 -7.58
CA ALA A 473 -8.06 -20.45 -7.47
C ALA A 473 -7.06 -20.22 -8.63
N SER A 474 -7.54 -19.65 -9.74
CA SER A 474 -6.78 -19.33 -10.97
C SER A 474 -7.63 -18.41 -11.87
N PRO A 475 -7.08 -17.69 -12.88
CA PRO A 475 -5.80 -17.93 -13.57
C PRO A 475 -4.53 -17.55 -12.81
N SER A 476 -4.56 -16.53 -11.94
CA SER A 476 -3.41 -16.03 -11.18
C SER A 476 -3.60 -16.19 -9.67
N ASP A 477 -2.62 -15.70 -8.89
CA ASP A 477 -2.62 -15.79 -7.43
C ASP A 477 -3.71 -14.95 -6.74
N VAL A 478 -4.14 -13.84 -7.34
CA VAL A 478 -5.36 -13.11 -6.99
C VAL A 478 -6.24 -12.99 -8.23
N ALA A 479 -6.98 -14.07 -8.49
CA ALA A 479 -8.01 -14.08 -9.52
C ALA A 479 -9.34 -13.53 -8.99
N MET A 480 -9.96 -12.65 -9.78
CA MET A 480 -11.04 -11.74 -9.37
C MET A 480 -12.11 -11.64 -10.47
N SER A 481 -13.35 -11.32 -10.09
CA SER A 481 -14.46 -11.08 -11.00
C SER A 481 -14.53 -9.63 -11.44
N ASP A 482 -15.20 -9.37 -12.57
CA ASP A 482 -15.50 -7.99 -12.98
C ASP A 482 -16.34 -7.26 -11.91
N ALA A 483 -17.21 -7.98 -11.20
CA ALA A 483 -18.07 -7.42 -10.15
C ALA A 483 -17.29 -6.88 -8.94
N GLN A 484 -16.18 -7.54 -8.52
CA GLN A 484 -15.32 -7.00 -7.46
C GLN A 484 -14.62 -5.70 -7.87
N VAL A 485 -14.27 -5.55 -9.15
CA VAL A 485 -13.62 -4.34 -9.67
C VAL A 485 -14.64 -3.21 -9.90
N GLU A 486 -15.81 -3.53 -10.45
CA GLU A 486 -16.93 -2.60 -10.56
C GLU A 486 -17.37 -2.10 -9.17
N PHE A 487 -17.37 -2.98 -8.16
CA PHE A 487 -17.59 -2.60 -6.76
C PHE A 487 -16.54 -1.61 -6.26
N LEU A 488 -15.23 -1.88 -6.44
CA LEU A 488 -14.17 -0.94 -6.05
C LEU A 488 -14.36 0.44 -6.69
N GLU A 489 -14.65 0.47 -7.99
CA GLU A 489 -14.88 1.71 -8.77
C GLU A 489 -16.13 2.47 -8.26
N GLU A 490 -17.26 1.79 -8.08
CA GLU A 490 -18.49 2.39 -7.53
C GLU A 490 -18.32 2.91 -6.09
N ARG A 491 -17.59 2.18 -5.22
CA ARG A 491 -17.38 2.61 -3.83
C ARG A 491 -16.39 3.78 -3.74
N LEU A 492 -15.30 3.76 -4.52
CA LEU A 492 -14.39 4.91 -4.61
C LEU A 492 -15.11 6.15 -5.15
N ALA A 493 -15.88 6.04 -6.23
CA ALA A 493 -16.70 7.14 -6.76
C ALA A 493 -17.66 7.71 -5.70
N TYR A 494 -18.34 6.84 -4.96
CA TYR A 494 -19.32 7.22 -3.94
C TYR A 494 -18.70 7.98 -2.76
N TRP A 495 -17.52 7.59 -2.29
CA TRP A 495 -16.86 8.24 -1.14
C TRP A 495 -16.08 9.49 -1.53
N THR A 496 -15.49 9.51 -2.73
CA THR A 496 -14.87 10.71 -3.33
C THR A 496 -15.91 11.82 -3.51
N ALA A 497 -17.14 11.48 -3.92
CA ALA A 497 -18.27 12.43 -4.00
C ALA A 497 -18.82 12.89 -2.63
N GLN A 498 -18.17 12.52 -1.52
CA GLN A 498 -18.45 12.95 -0.15
C GLN A 498 -17.18 13.43 0.58
N ASP A 499 -16.12 13.73 -0.19
CA ASP A 499 -14.84 14.27 0.27
C ASP A 499 -14.12 13.36 1.29
N LYS A 500 -14.43 12.05 1.30
CA LYS A 500 -13.89 11.06 2.25
C LYS A 500 -12.59 10.43 1.76
N GLN A 501 -11.60 10.34 2.65
CA GLN A 501 -10.41 9.52 2.49
C GLN A 501 -10.76 8.03 2.69
N VAL A 502 -10.34 7.15 1.78
CA VAL A 502 -10.77 5.74 1.72
C VAL A 502 -9.59 4.81 1.91
N LEU A 503 -9.68 3.87 2.85
CA LEU A 503 -8.66 2.82 3.01
C LEU A 503 -9.04 1.63 2.11
N VAL A 504 -8.16 1.24 1.19
CA VAL A 504 -8.35 0.09 0.29
C VAL A 504 -7.43 -1.04 0.74
N MET A 505 -8.00 -2.13 1.25
CA MET A 505 -7.27 -3.19 1.92
C MET A 505 -7.18 -4.42 1.01
N THR A 506 -5.96 -4.86 0.68
CA THR A 506 -5.74 -6.07 -0.13
C THR A 506 -4.45 -6.76 0.32
N HIS A 507 -4.44 -8.08 0.49
CA HIS A 507 -3.25 -8.76 1.02
C HIS A 507 -2.04 -8.62 0.09
N PHE A 508 -2.23 -8.96 -1.18
CA PHE A 508 -1.20 -8.85 -2.20
C PHE A 508 -1.02 -7.38 -2.63
N PRO A 509 0.22 -6.86 -2.74
CA PRO A 509 0.46 -5.56 -3.35
C PRO A 509 0.14 -5.59 -4.85
N LEU A 510 -0.18 -4.41 -5.41
CA LEU A 510 -0.13 -4.20 -6.85
C LEU A 510 1.33 -3.95 -7.28
N GLY A 511 1.64 -4.08 -8.57
CA GLY A 511 2.95 -3.77 -9.11
C GLY A 511 3.38 -2.33 -8.81
N ASP A 512 4.63 -2.16 -8.38
CA ASP A 512 5.26 -0.86 -8.09
C ASP A 512 4.59 0.00 -6.98
N THR A 513 3.75 -0.58 -6.12
CA THR A 513 3.04 0.17 -5.05
C THR A 513 3.68 0.12 -3.66
N VAL A 514 4.61 -0.78 -3.38
CA VAL A 514 5.33 -0.88 -2.08
C VAL A 514 6.71 -1.52 -2.26
N SER A 515 7.54 -1.50 -1.22
CA SER A 515 8.71 -2.36 -1.04
C SER A 515 8.51 -3.77 -1.63
N ALA A 516 9.47 -4.27 -2.40
CA ALA A 516 9.44 -5.54 -3.16
C ALA A 516 8.50 -5.62 -4.38
N SER A 517 7.41 -4.84 -4.45
CA SER A 517 6.41 -4.98 -5.53
C SER A 517 6.89 -4.62 -6.94
N TRP A 518 8.05 -3.95 -7.06
CA TRP A 518 8.78 -3.70 -8.31
C TRP A 518 9.43 -4.97 -8.90
N ILE A 519 9.40 -6.09 -8.18
CA ILE A 519 9.94 -7.37 -8.67
C ILE A 519 8.91 -7.96 -9.66
N PRO A 520 9.28 -8.25 -10.93
CA PRO A 520 8.31 -8.35 -12.04
C PRO A 520 7.16 -9.37 -11.92
N TRP A 521 7.22 -10.35 -11.02
CA TRP A 521 6.14 -11.33 -10.85
C TRP A 521 5.02 -10.84 -9.94
N TYR A 522 5.22 -9.81 -9.11
CA TYR A 522 4.15 -9.27 -8.26
C TYR A 522 3.01 -8.63 -9.07
N SER A 523 3.31 -7.98 -10.20
CA SER A 523 2.28 -7.49 -11.13
C SER A 523 1.55 -8.63 -11.86
N GLU A 524 2.09 -9.85 -11.89
CA GLU A 524 1.42 -11.05 -12.42
C GLU A 524 0.55 -11.76 -11.36
N HIS A 525 0.69 -11.44 -10.06
CA HIS A 525 -0.13 -12.04 -9.00
C HIS A 525 -1.60 -11.58 -9.10
N HIS A 526 -1.84 -10.27 -9.14
CA HIS A 526 -3.18 -9.71 -9.38
C HIS A 526 -3.60 -9.89 -10.84
N GLN A 527 -4.68 -10.63 -11.08
CA GLN A 527 -5.22 -10.84 -12.43
C GLN A 527 -5.47 -9.52 -13.16
N MET A 528 -5.94 -8.51 -12.42
CA MET A 528 -6.40 -7.22 -12.92
C MET A 528 -5.46 -6.07 -12.50
N ASN A 529 -4.17 -6.34 -12.28
CA ASN A 529 -3.17 -5.39 -11.78
C ASN A 529 -3.29 -3.98 -12.40
N ASP A 530 -3.20 -3.90 -13.73
CA ASP A 530 -3.17 -2.63 -14.47
C ASP A 530 -4.52 -1.91 -14.41
N ARG A 531 -5.63 -2.66 -14.44
CA ARG A 531 -7.00 -2.15 -14.33
C ARG A 531 -7.25 -1.55 -12.95
N LEU A 532 -6.86 -2.26 -11.88
CA LEU A 532 -6.92 -1.76 -10.50
C LEU A 532 -6.03 -0.52 -10.30
N THR A 533 -4.84 -0.53 -10.89
CA THR A 533 -3.88 0.59 -10.79
C THR A 533 -4.37 1.84 -11.52
N SER A 534 -4.98 1.71 -12.71
CA SER A 534 -5.64 2.82 -13.43
C SER A 534 -6.84 3.37 -12.65
N ILE A 535 -7.69 2.49 -12.09
CA ILE A 535 -8.82 2.90 -11.23
C ILE A 535 -8.32 3.71 -10.04
N LEU A 536 -7.39 3.16 -9.24
CA LEU A 536 -6.83 3.83 -8.07
C LEU A 536 -6.06 5.12 -8.45
N GLY A 537 -5.39 5.13 -9.61
CA GLY A 537 -4.70 6.29 -10.16
C GLY A 537 -5.56 7.55 -10.27
N ASN A 538 -6.87 7.41 -10.49
CA ASN A 538 -7.82 8.52 -10.56
C ASN A 538 -8.35 9.00 -9.19
N TYR A 539 -8.18 8.24 -8.11
CA TYR A 539 -8.78 8.54 -6.80
C TYR A 539 -7.72 8.98 -5.77
N PRO A 540 -7.42 10.29 -5.66
CA PRO A 540 -6.31 10.80 -4.85
C PRO A 540 -6.55 10.74 -3.33
N ASN A 541 -7.77 10.42 -2.94
CA ASN A 541 -8.23 10.13 -1.60
C ASN A 541 -8.11 8.63 -1.21
N ALA A 542 -7.67 7.77 -2.13
CA ALA A 542 -7.46 6.34 -1.86
C ALA A 542 -6.10 6.09 -1.21
N VAL A 543 -6.10 5.28 -0.14
CA VAL A 543 -4.91 4.82 0.58
C VAL A 543 -4.94 3.29 0.62
N VAL A 544 -4.15 2.66 -0.22
CA VAL A 544 -4.03 1.20 -0.35
C VAL A 544 -3.14 0.65 0.77
N PHE A 545 -3.55 -0.43 1.42
CA PHE A 545 -2.74 -1.17 2.39
C PHE A 545 -2.55 -2.60 1.93
N SER A 546 -1.31 -3.10 1.95
CA SER A 546 -0.97 -4.47 1.57
C SER A 546 0.17 -5.08 2.38
N GLY A 547 0.04 -6.37 2.72
CA GLY A 547 1.07 -7.19 3.38
C GLY A 547 1.85 -8.01 2.37
N HIS A 548 1.92 -9.33 2.56
CA HIS A 548 2.42 -10.36 1.63
C HIS A 548 3.93 -10.32 1.31
N THR A 549 4.52 -9.13 1.27
CA THR A 549 5.92 -8.89 0.89
C THR A 549 6.90 -9.21 2.00
N HIS A 550 6.47 -9.14 3.27
CA HIS A 550 7.32 -9.21 4.49
C HIS A 550 8.40 -8.12 4.62
N TYR A 551 8.33 -7.01 3.88
CA TYR A 551 9.43 -6.05 3.83
C TYR A 551 9.34 -4.95 4.91
N PRO A 552 10.47 -4.54 5.52
CA PRO A 552 10.46 -3.60 6.65
C PRO A 552 9.91 -2.20 6.33
N ALA A 553 9.28 -1.58 7.34
CA ALA A 553 8.92 -0.16 7.35
C ALA A 553 10.15 0.76 7.20
N GLU A 554 11.35 0.28 7.53
CA GLU A 554 12.60 1.00 7.35
C GLU A 554 13.07 1.18 5.90
N LEU A 555 12.34 0.68 4.88
CA LEU A 555 12.68 0.87 3.46
C LEU A 555 12.08 2.14 2.86
N GLY A 556 12.78 2.80 1.93
CA GLY A 556 12.34 4.06 1.32
C GLY A 556 10.93 3.97 0.71
N ASP A 557 10.59 2.82 0.14
CA ASP A 557 9.31 2.54 -0.53
C ASP A 557 8.27 1.78 0.34
N TRP A 558 8.38 1.86 1.68
CA TRP A 558 7.38 1.24 2.58
C TRP A 558 6.00 1.91 2.50
N ALA A 559 5.94 3.22 2.28
CA ALA A 559 4.71 4.00 2.16
C ALA A 559 4.97 5.13 1.16
N VAL A 560 4.13 5.18 0.13
CA VAL A 560 4.45 5.84 -1.13
C VAL A 560 3.23 6.42 -1.80
N GLN A 561 3.42 7.47 -2.59
CA GLN A 561 2.42 7.95 -3.54
C GLN A 561 2.73 7.33 -4.92
N ARG A 562 1.73 6.70 -5.58
CA ARG A 562 1.84 6.06 -6.90
C ARG A 562 0.90 6.74 -7.89
N ARG A 563 1.48 7.26 -8.97
CA ARG A 563 0.79 8.01 -10.04
C ARG A 563 0.75 7.18 -11.33
N THR A 564 -0.30 7.35 -12.12
CA THR A 564 -0.42 6.78 -13.46
C THR A 564 -0.42 7.88 -14.53
N ALA A 565 -0.23 7.54 -15.80
CA ALA A 565 -0.18 8.51 -16.90
C ALA A 565 -1.58 9.03 -17.34
N ASP A 566 -2.64 8.37 -16.88
CA ASP A 566 -4.06 8.61 -17.18
C ASP A 566 -4.87 9.14 -15.99
N GLY A 567 -4.34 9.03 -14.77
CA GLY A 567 -5.03 9.34 -13.51
C GLY A 567 -4.88 10.77 -12.99
N HIS A 568 -5.20 10.95 -11.72
CA HIS A 568 -5.03 12.22 -11.01
C HIS A 568 -3.54 12.54 -10.84
N ALA A 569 -3.18 13.83 -10.86
CA ALA A 569 -1.78 14.25 -10.75
C ALA A 569 -1.16 13.99 -9.35
N ASP A 570 -1.97 13.60 -8.37
CA ASP A 570 -1.51 13.06 -7.08
C ASP A 570 -1.34 11.54 -7.11
N GLY A 571 -2.14 10.83 -7.91
CA GLY A 571 -2.30 9.39 -7.77
C GLY A 571 -2.81 8.97 -6.39
N PHE A 572 -2.72 7.69 -6.08
CA PHE A 572 -3.12 7.12 -4.79
C PHE A 572 -1.92 6.94 -3.86
N TRP A 573 -2.17 6.81 -2.56
CA TRP A 573 -1.16 6.33 -1.62
C TRP A 573 -1.22 4.82 -1.49
N ALA A 574 -0.07 4.18 -1.27
CA ALA A 574 0.05 2.77 -0.98
C ALA A 574 1.03 2.55 0.18
N VAL A 575 0.68 1.64 1.09
CA VAL A 575 1.34 1.44 2.38
C VAL A 575 1.54 -0.05 2.62
N ASN A 576 2.78 -0.42 2.93
CA ASN A 576 3.14 -1.76 3.38
C ASN A 576 2.67 -1.92 4.84
N THR A 577 1.84 -2.92 5.11
CA THR A 577 1.33 -3.19 6.47
C THR A 577 2.40 -3.72 7.43
N VAL A 578 3.61 -3.95 6.91
CA VAL A 578 4.63 -4.87 7.43
C VAL A 578 4.03 -6.24 7.76
N ALA A 579 4.84 -7.12 8.36
CA ALA A 579 4.45 -8.46 8.75
C ALA A 579 4.49 -8.62 10.26
N MET A 580 3.64 -9.48 10.82
CA MET A 580 3.68 -9.80 12.25
C MET A 580 5.03 -10.43 12.62
N HIS A 581 5.35 -11.63 12.14
CA HIS A 581 6.49 -12.41 12.69
C HIS A 581 7.78 -12.42 11.84
N ILE A 582 7.66 -12.46 10.51
CA ILE A 582 8.79 -12.73 9.60
C ILE A 582 9.12 -11.47 8.78
N GLU A 583 10.37 -11.01 8.82
CA GLU A 583 10.87 -9.91 7.99
C GLU A 583 11.81 -10.43 6.88
N TRP A 584 11.63 -9.95 5.65
CA TRP A 584 12.42 -10.29 4.46
C TRP A 584 13.14 -9.07 3.86
N ASP A 585 14.23 -9.33 3.15
CA ASP A 585 14.97 -8.33 2.38
C ASP A 585 15.76 -8.95 1.21
N ALA A 586 15.40 -8.59 -0.02
CA ALA A 586 16.17 -8.92 -1.22
C ALA A 586 17.17 -7.82 -1.61
N ARG A 587 18.28 -7.69 -0.87
CA ARG A 587 19.51 -7.04 -1.34
C ARG A 587 20.09 -7.80 -2.54
N GLY A 588 19.86 -7.28 -3.75
CA GLY A 588 20.42 -7.80 -5.00
C GLY A 588 20.53 -6.70 -6.05
N GLU A 589 21.68 -6.60 -6.72
CA GLU A 589 21.96 -5.51 -7.68
C GLU A 589 21.19 -5.62 -9.01
N ASN A 590 20.47 -6.72 -9.22
CA ASN A 590 19.50 -6.91 -10.30
C ASN A 590 18.44 -7.95 -9.89
N THR A 591 17.35 -8.04 -10.66
CA THR A 591 16.23 -8.98 -10.43
C THR A 591 16.62 -10.46 -10.53
N GLN A 592 17.64 -10.81 -11.32
CA GLN A 592 18.05 -12.20 -11.55
C GLN A 592 18.77 -12.85 -10.35
N GLY A 593 19.28 -12.03 -9.42
CA GLY A 593 19.97 -12.46 -8.20
C GLY A 593 19.12 -12.37 -6.94
N ILE A 594 17.82 -12.06 -7.05
CA ILE A 594 16.91 -11.91 -5.91
C ILE A 594 16.69 -13.24 -5.21
N THR A 595 16.85 -13.25 -3.89
CA THR A 595 16.41 -14.32 -3.01
C THR A 595 15.83 -13.69 -1.75
N GLU A 596 14.71 -14.20 -1.27
CA GLU A 596 14.21 -13.90 0.07
C GLU A 596 15.25 -14.32 1.12
N VAL A 597 15.56 -13.41 2.03
CA VAL A 597 16.45 -13.66 3.17
C VAL A 597 15.78 -13.11 4.41
N THR A 598 15.47 -13.99 5.37
CA THR A 598 14.99 -13.57 6.69
C THR A 598 16.08 -12.74 7.38
N THR A 599 15.77 -11.49 7.71
CA THR A 599 16.71 -10.54 8.32
C THR A 599 16.84 -10.74 9.83
N ARG A 600 15.68 -10.90 10.48
CA ARG A 600 15.47 -11.02 11.93
C ARG A 600 14.09 -11.63 12.20
N ASP A 601 13.90 -12.12 13.42
CA ASP A 601 12.58 -12.34 13.99
C ASP A 601 11.98 -10.96 14.37
N ILE A 602 10.69 -10.72 14.14
CA ILE A 602 10.00 -9.45 14.45
C ILE A 602 8.65 -9.69 15.16
N ASN A 603 8.04 -8.60 15.63
CA ASN A 603 6.63 -8.54 16.00
C ASN A 603 6.10 -7.16 15.61
N GLN A 604 5.57 -6.96 14.39
CA GLN A 604 5.24 -5.62 13.88
C GLN A 604 3.79 -5.43 13.41
N GLY A 605 3.41 -4.17 13.26
CA GLY A 605 2.14 -3.72 12.66
C GLY A 605 2.00 -2.20 12.75
N LEU A 606 0.84 -1.66 12.37
CA LEU A 606 0.58 -0.23 12.25
C LEU A 606 -0.57 0.24 13.18
N THR A 607 -0.54 1.51 13.58
CA THR A 607 -1.78 2.27 13.83
C THR A 607 -2.11 3.16 12.65
N VAL A 608 -3.39 3.39 12.42
CA VAL A 608 -3.92 4.41 11.49
C VAL A 608 -4.79 5.35 12.31
N ASP A 609 -4.36 6.60 12.41
CA ASP A 609 -5.05 7.69 13.11
C ASP A 609 -5.64 8.63 12.05
N ALA A 610 -6.95 8.58 11.85
CA ALA A 610 -7.65 9.39 10.86
C ALA A 610 -8.25 10.65 11.49
N TYR A 611 -7.88 11.81 10.95
CA TYR A 611 -8.44 13.11 11.23
C TYR A 611 -9.36 13.55 10.08
N ALA A 612 -10.02 14.69 10.21
CA ALA A 612 -10.93 15.19 9.18
C ALA A 612 -10.22 15.50 7.84
N ASP A 613 -8.92 15.83 7.88
CA ASP A 613 -8.13 16.33 6.75
C ASP A 613 -6.92 15.45 6.37
N ARG A 614 -6.61 14.40 7.14
CA ARG A 614 -5.45 13.52 6.89
C ARG A 614 -5.52 12.19 7.64
N LEU A 615 -4.77 11.19 7.17
CA LEU A 615 -4.32 10.07 7.99
C LEU A 615 -2.93 10.37 8.58
N VAL A 616 -2.66 9.81 9.76
CA VAL A 616 -1.32 9.54 10.25
C VAL A 616 -1.18 8.03 10.42
N VAL A 617 -0.22 7.43 9.73
CA VAL A 617 0.03 5.98 9.76
C VAL A 617 1.39 5.73 10.39
N THR A 618 1.43 4.98 11.49
CA THR A 618 2.66 4.74 12.26
C THR A 618 2.94 3.24 12.40
N ALA A 619 4.11 2.80 11.95
CA ALA A 619 4.60 1.43 12.11
C ALA A 619 5.31 1.25 13.45
N TYR A 620 5.08 0.12 14.11
CA TYR A 620 5.65 -0.23 15.42
C TYR A 620 6.29 -1.62 15.42
N ASP A 621 7.30 -1.78 16.28
CA ASP A 621 7.84 -3.07 16.71
C ASP A 621 7.45 -3.34 18.17
N PHE A 622 6.74 -4.43 18.39
CA PHE A 622 6.23 -4.93 19.66
C PHE A 622 7.11 -6.04 20.26
N ALA A 623 8.22 -6.45 19.61
CA ALA A 623 9.05 -7.57 20.08
C ALA A 623 9.85 -7.26 21.37
N GLY A 624 9.78 -6.02 21.86
CA GLY A 624 10.42 -5.54 23.08
C GLY A 624 9.50 -5.55 24.31
N GLU A 625 9.76 -4.63 25.24
CA GLU A 625 8.83 -4.31 26.33
C GLU A 625 7.96 -3.10 25.90
N GLY A 626 6.88 -3.37 25.16
CA GLY A 626 5.96 -2.35 24.65
C GLY A 626 6.27 -1.86 23.23
N ALA A 627 5.29 -1.17 22.63
CA ALA A 627 5.34 -0.66 21.26
C ALA A 627 6.47 0.38 21.04
N THR A 628 7.37 0.10 20.11
CA THR A 628 8.46 0.99 19.69
C THR A 628 8.20 1.51 18.27
N PRO A 629 8.01 2.82 18.05
CA PRO A 629 7.75 3.34 16.70
C PRO A 629 8.98 3.19 15.79
N LEU A 630 8.76 2.61 14.61
CA LEU A 630 9.77 2.41 13.56
C LEU A 630 9.76 3.56 12.55
N ARG A 631 8.55 3.97 12.11
CA ARG A 631 8.35 5.01 11.10
C ARG A 631 6.91 5.53 11.12
N GLN A 632 6.72 6.72 10.56
CA GLN A 632 5.42 7.36 10.40
C GLN A 632 5.33 7.96 8.99
N VAL A 633 4.12 8.04 8.45
CA VAL A 633 3.78 8.86 7.28
C VAL A 633 2.48 9.63 7.58
N THR A 634 2.40 10.87 7.10
CA THR A 634 1.19 11.70 7.17
C THR A 634 0.65 11.83 5.75
N ILE A 635 -0.62 11.50 5.54
CA ILE A 635 -1.25 11.41 4.22
C ILE A 635 -2.44 12.38 4.18
N PRO A 636 -2.31 13.58 3.57
CA PRO A 636 -3.40 14.53 3.42
C PRO A 636 -4.58 13.94 2.64
N ASN A 637 -5.79 14.43 2.89
CA ASN A 637 -6.98 14.16 2.10
C ASN A 637 -7.20 15.30 1.09
N PRO A 638 -6.77 15.19 -0.18
CA PRO A 638 -6.69 16.31 -1.12
C PRO A 638 -8.05 16.83 -1.62
N LEU A 639 -9.15 16.30 -1.07
CA LEU A 639 -10.53 16.73 -1.31
C LEU A 639 -11.03 17.78 -0.29
N VAL A 640 -10.30 18.02 0.81
CA VAL A 640 -10.72 18.93 1.88
C VAL A 640 -9.59 19.89 2.29
N ALA A 641 -9.95 21.12 2.65
CA ALA A 641 -8.99 22.11 3.13
C ALA A 641 -8.48 21.77 4.55
N SER A 642 -7.18 21.53 4.69
CA SER A 642 -6.49 21.37 5.98
C SER A 642 -6.24 22.71 6.70
N GLU A 643 -5.91 22.67 8.00
CA GLU A 643 -5.28 23.81 8.66
C GLU A 643 -3.76 23.86 8.36
N THR A 644 -3.26 25.01 7.88
CA THR A 644 -1.87 25.22 7.45
C THR A 644 -1.10 26.20 8.35
N VAL A 645 0.23 26.19 8.26
CA VAL A 645 1.14 27.04 9.06
C VAL A 645 1.13 28.48 8.53
N ALA A 646 0.19 29.28 9.05
CA ALA A 646 0.08 30.70 8.76
C ALA A 646 1.35 31.48 9.17
N ALA A 647 1.68 32.54 8.41
CA ALA A 647 2.81 33.40 8.72
C ALA A 647 2.72 34.00 10.14
N PRO A 648 3.85 34.07 10.88
CA PRO A 648 3.84 34.56 12.25
C PRO A 648 3.46 36.05 12.27
N ALA A 649 2.34 36.36 12.91
CA ALA A 649 1.73 37.69 12.87
C ALA A 649 1.91 38.48 14.18
N VAL A 650 1.82 39.81 14.09
CA VAL A 650 1.73 40.70 15.25
C VAL A 650 0.41 40.43 16.00
N VAL A 651 0.47 40.19 17.31
CA VAL A 651 -0.72 40.14 18.15
C VAL A 651 -1.21 41.57 18.39
N ALA A 652 -2.41 41.86 17.92
CA ALA A 652 -3.02 43.19 18.05
C ALA A 652 -3.60 43.42 19.45
N GLY A 653 -3.22 44.54 20.08
CA GLY A 653 -3.76 44.97 21.36
C GLY A 653 -5.13 45.63 21.28
N GLU A 654 -5.61 46.11 22.42
CA GLU A 654 -6.90 46.80 22.56
C GLU A 654 -6.74 48.35 22.60
N PRO A 655 -6.64 49.05 21.45
CA PRO A 655 -6.42 50.49 21.45
C PRO A 655 -7.61 51.27 22.03
N ARG A 656 -7.30 52.27 22.84
CA ARG A 656 -8.27 53.07 23.60
C ARG A 656 -8.01 54.56 23.39
N ILE A 657 -9.08 55.34 23.26
CA ILE A 657 -8.98 56.79 23.12
C ILE A 657 -8.91 57.44 24.50
N VAL A 658 -7.79 58.08 24.79
CA VAL A 658 -7.59 58.87 26.02
C VAL A 658 -7.81 60.35 25.70
N SER A 659 -8.55 61.06 26.55
CA SER A 659 -8.80 62.50 26.41
C SER A 659 -8.18 63.30 27.54
N THR A 660 -7.59 64.46 27.20
CA THR A 660 -7.10 65.42 28.20
C THR A 660 -8.22 66.08 29.01
N HIS A 661 -9.49 65.91 28.60
CA HIS A 661 -10.66 66.49 29.27
C HIS A 661 -11.38 65.47 30.17
N LYS A 662 -11.40 65.72 31.48
CA LYS A 662 -12.01 64.83 32.49
C LYS A 662 -13.55 64.81 32.52
N ASN A 663 -14.23 65.67 31.78
CA ASN A 663 -15.68 65.93 31.88
C ASN A 663 -16.37 65.86 30.50
N GLY A 664 -16.27 64.70 29.83
CA GLY A 664 -16.79 64.48 28.47
C GLY A 664 -15.88 65.02 27.38
N ILE A 665 -15.90 64.38 26.22
CA ILE A 665 -15.01 64.69 25.09
C ILE A 665 -15.67 65.73 24.20
N LYS A 666 -15.02 66.87 24.02
CA LYS A 666 -15.61 68.10 23.44
C LYS A 666 -14.68 68.73 22.41
N PRO A 667 -15.19 69.50 21.44
CA PRO A 667 -14.35 70.27 20.53
C PRO A 667 -13.38 71.18 21.30
N GLY A 668 -12.13 71.22 20.84
CA GLY A 668 -10.98 71.82 21.51
C GLY A 668 -10.17 70.85 22.38
N ALA A 669 -10.71 69.67 22.73
CA ALA A 669 -9.95 68.65 23.43
C ALA A 669 -8.89 68.01 22.52
N LYS A 670 -7.79 67.57 23.15
CA LYS A 670 -6.78 66.72 22.52
C LYS A 670 -7.07 65.27 22.91
N LEU A 671 -7.12 64.40 21.92
CA LEU A 671 -7.11 62.96 22.08
C LEU A 671 -5.69 62.44 21.89
N THR A 672 -5.37 61.38 22.62
CA THR A 672 -4.19 60.54 22.43
C THR A 672 -4.68 59.09 22.34
N VAL A 673 -3.85 58.22 21.78
CA VAL A 673 -4.05 56.78 21.87
C VAL A 673 -3.46 56.26 23.18
N ASP A 674 -3.97 55.12 23.63
CA ASP A 674 -3.37 54.16 24.56
C ASP A 674 -3.49 52.83 23.82
N GLU A 675 -2.38 52.28 23.34
CA GLU A 675 -2.38 51.23 22.31
C GLU A 675 -2.86 49.87 22.83
N GLY A 676 -2.78 49.65 24.15
CA GLY A 676 -2.98 48.35 24.78
C GLY A 676 -1.73 47.45 24.70
N GLU A 677 -1.87 46.18 25.07
CA GLU A 677 -0.79 45.19 25.02
C GLU A 677 -0.72 44.55 23.62
N TRP A 678 0.34 44.85 22.87
CA TRP A 678 0.69 44.26 21.57
C TRP A 678 1.91 43.33 21.70
N THR A 679 2.29 42.62 20.64
CA THR A 679 3.61 41.96 20.56
C THR A 679 4.75 42.91 20.95
N GLU A 680 5.68 42.43 21.79
CA GLU A 680 6.81 43.26 22.26
C GLU A 680 7.65 43.77 21.08
N GLY A 681 7.95 45.08 21.10
CA GLY A 681 8.74 45.73 20.05
C GLY A 681 7.94 46.28 18.86
N ALA A 682 6.60 46.21 18.87
CA ALA A 682 5.77 46.77 17.80
C ALA A 682 5.96 48.30 17.63
N GLU A 683 6.20 48.73 16.38
CA GLU A 683 6.05 50.12 15.95
C GLU A 683 4.62 50.37 15.45
N PHE A 684 4.11 51.59 15.57
CA PHE A 684 2.69 51.89 15.34
C PHE A 684 2.42 52.99 14.31
N ALA A 685 1.50 52.69 13.39
CA ALA A 685 0.86 53.65 12.50
C ALA A 685 -0.60 53.89 12.91
N TYR A 686 -1.09 55.12 12.76
CA TYR A 686 -2.43 55.53 13.19
C TYR A 686 -3.26 56.06 12.02
N GLN A 687 -4.57 55.86 12.08
CA GLN A 687 -5.54 56.57 11.23
C GLN A 687 -6.81 56.83 12.04
N TRP A 688 -7.08 58.10 12.35
CA TRP A 688 -8.30 58.49 13.05
C TRP A 688 -9.52 58.42 12.13
N LEU A 689 -10.66 58.00 12.67
CA LEU A 689 -11.90 57.73 11.96
C LEU A 689 -13.03 58.62 12.48
N ALA A 690 -13.94 59.03 11.61
CA ALA A 690 -15.14 59.81 11.92
C ALA A 690 -16.39 59.08 11.37
N ASP A 691 -17.28 58.66 12.27
CA ASP A 691 -18.46 57.83 11.96
C ASP A 691 -18.09 56.55 11.14
N GLY A 692 -16.85 56.05 11.32
CA GLY A 692 -16.24 54.92 10.62
C GLY A 692 -15.25 55.30 9.51
N GLU A 693 -15.34 56.50 8.93
CA GLU A 693 -14.59 56.89 7.74
C GLU A 693 -13.21 57.53 8.05
N PRO A 694 -12.15 57.27 7.25
CA PRO A 694 -10.82 57.86 7.47
C PRO A 694 -10.78 59.40 7.42
N ILE A 695 -10.30 60.02 8.50
CA ILE A 695 -10.08 61.47 8.56
C ILE A 695 -8.76 61.79 7.84
N ALA A 696 -8.87 62.42 6.67
CA ALA A 696 -7.71 62.69 5.81
C ALA A 696 -6.59 63.47 6.53
N GLY A 697 -5.39 62.87 6.58
CA GLY A 697 -4.20 63.46 7.21
C GLY A 697 -4.15 63.37 8.74
N ALA A 698 -5.13 62.73 9.40
CA ALA A 698 -5.11 62.48 10.84
C ALA A 698 -4.45 61.12 11.14
N THR A 699 -3.13 61.07 11.01
CA THR A 699 -2.34 59.82 11.09
C THR A 699 -1.30 59.75 12.21
N GLY A 700 -1.34 60.69 13.17
CA GLY A 700 -0.51 60.64 14.37
C GLY A 700 -1.24 60.03 15.57
N GLU A 701 -0.45 59.61 16.57
CA GLU A 701 -0.85 59.22 17.95
C GLU A 701 -1.83 60.23 18.62
N GLN A 702 -1.92 61.46 18.10
CA GLN A 702 -2.55 62.60 18.75
C GLN A 702 -3.50 63.35 17.80
N PHE A 703 -4.78 63.45 18.17
CA PHE A 703 -5.81 64.11 17.36
C PHE A 703 -6.42 65.33 18.05
N HIS A 704 -6.58 66.40 17.29
CA HIS A 704 -7.12 67.68 17.76
C HIS A 704 -8.56 67.87 17.28
N LEU A 705 -9.53 67.74 18.19
CA LEU A 705 -10.95 67.85 17.88
C LEU A 705 -11.33 69.29 17.52
N VAL A 706 -11.63 69.55 16.25
CA VAL A 706 -12.22 70.82 15.81
C VAL A 706 -13.75 70.81 15.95
N GLY A 707 -14.37 72.00 15.92
CA GLY A 707 -15.83 72.17 16.09
C GLY A 707 -16.72 71.47 15.05
N ALA A 708 -16.15 70.96 13.95
CA ALA A 708 -16.87 70.20 12.94
C ALA A 708 -17.27 68.79 13.40
N TRP A 709 -16.49 68.16 14.29
CA TRP A 709 -16.72 66.78 14.76
C TRP A 709 -17.76 66.68 15.88
N LYS A 710 -18.60 67.69 16.06
CA LYS A 710 -19.58 67.70 17.14
C LYS A 710 -20.75 66.78 16.82
N GLY A 711 -20.98 65.75 17.62
CA GLY A 711 -21.97 64.72 17.29
C GLY A 711 -21.51 63.76 16.19
N THR A 712 -20.19 63.58 16.08
CA THR A 712 -19.53 62.47 15.36
C THR A 712 -19.10 61.41 16.38
N ASP A 713 -19.01 60.15 15.96
CA ASP A 713 -18.34 59.07 16.67
C ASP A 713 -16.88 58.98 16.18
N ILE A 714 -15.92 59.24 17.08
CA ILE A 714 -14.50 59.23 16.74
C ILE A 714 -13.87 57.92 17.22
N ALA A 715 -13.19 57.22 16.32
CA ALA A 715 -12.37 56.05 16.62
C ALA A 715 -10.93 56.27 16.11
N VAL A 716 -10.01 55.40 16.49
CA VAL A 716 -8.67 55.31 15.89
C VAL A 716 -8.42 53.88 15.43
N ARG A 717 -7.92 53.74 14.21
CA ARG A 717 -7.30 52.51 13.72
C ARG A 717 -5.82 52.58 14.06
N VAL A 718 -5.30 51.53 14.69
CA VAL A 718 -3.88 51.36 15.01
C VAL A 718 -3.40 50.13 14.25
N THR A 719 -2.32 50.27 13.49
CA THR A 719 -1.63 49.17 12.80
C THR A 719 -0.26 49.00 13.44
N GLY A 720 0.02 47.80 13.94
CA GLY A 720 1.28 47.44 14.58
C GLY A 720 2.16 46.62 13.64
N THR A 721 3.43 47.01 13.54
CA THR A 721 4.46 46.36 12.71
C THR A 721 5.62 45.93 13.59
N VAL A 722 6.03 44.66 13.48
CA VAL A 722 7.29 44.14 14.04
C VAL A 722 8.12 43.62 12.85
N ALA A 723 9.42 43.87 12.85
CA ALA A 723 10.28 43.36 11.78
C ALA A 723 10.33 41.83 11.81
N GLY A 724 9.90 41.19 10.71
CA GLY A 724 9.79 39.73 10.62
C GLY A 724 8.48 39.14 11.14
N LEU A 725 7.41 39.94 11.29
CA LEU A 725 6.04 39.45 11.53
C LEU A 725 5.02 40.18 10.63
N GLU A 726 3.95 39.49 10.25
CA GLU A 726 2.85 40.09 9.48
C GLU A 726 2.10 41.19 10.29
N PRO A 727 1.79 42.36 9.71
CA PRO A 727 1.32 43.52 10.43
C PRO A 727 -0.18 43.47 10.76
N ALA A 728 -0.52 43.49 12.04
CA ALA A 728 -1.90 43.44 12.50
C ALA A 728 -2.52 44.82 12.76
N THR A 729 -3.85 44.89 12.73
CA THR A 729 -4.60 46.15 12.86
C THR A 729 -5.79 46.01 13.80
N ALA A 730 -5.89 46.91 14.78
CA ALA A 730 -7.03 47.03 15.68
C ALA A 730 -7.72 48.40 15.53
N VAL A 731 -8.99 48.48 15.95
CA VAL A 731 -9.78 49.73 15.94
C VAL A 731 -10.36 49.95 17.34
N SER A 732 -10.15 51.15 17.88
CA SER A 732 -10.64 51.50 19.21
C SER A 732 -12.17 51.54 19.27
N ALA A 733 -12.75 51.23 20.43
CA ALA A 733 -14.14 51.54 20.70
C ALA A 733 -14.43 53.05 20.43
N PRO A 734 -15.49 53.39 19.67
CA PRO A 734 -15.76 54.78 19.28
C PRO A 734 -16.20 55.64 20.47
N VAL A 735 -15.78 56.91 20.46
CA VAL A 735 -16.17 57.90 21.47
C VAL A 735 -17.02 59.02 20.88
N ARG A 736 -18.15 59.32 21.54
CA ARG A 736 -19.07 60.39 21.14
C ARG A 736 -18.54 61.77 21.52
N ILE A 737 -18.68 62.74 20.63
CA ILE A 737 -18.28 64.14 20.87
C ILE A 737 -19.49 65.01 21.30
N ASP A 738 -19.44 65.56 22.51
CA ASP A 738 -20.50 66.30 23.26
C ASP A 738 -20.78 67.75 22.80
#